data_AF-A0A1E4FEY3-F1
#
_entry.id   AF-A0A1E4FEY3-F1
#
_cell.length_a   1.000
_cell.length_b   1.000
_cell.length_c   1.000
_cell.angle_alpha   90.00
_cell.angle_beta   90.00
_cell.angle_gamma   90.00
#
_symmetry.space_group_name_H-M   'P 1'
#
loop_
_entity.id
_entity.type
_entity.pdbx_description
1 polymer ?
#
loop_
_entity_poly.entity_id
_entity_poly.type
_entity_poly.pdbx_seq_one_letter_code
_entity_poly.pdbx_strand_id
1 'polypeptide(L)'
;MHRKWWGVPLLLLALLAPGCGGSSDSTPTANVPNSMPATGLPLPSQVPEPVYQARLFAFLEGLDYRTAGWIKDKSIRDTGPYKNGIYYGTHPAVRIYYSPDMMGWLQGGRQGEIPDGSIIIKEMYPPPAARYPDGDPKAQLVPKQWTVMVRDKAGAVDGWYWAYHGTGDPVDQNQEYPFLYPESGFGSYCVRCHGSAERSLTFVSLDNVEGFPGHPETYEVDNSWRTDTDGPGPPTHPNVSQRQLLQLRQFLGKLSPPDHDFVNAAWLAQYPQFPAGQTADVQHLAPTSDSRVPAHKHNQFMTSDQCMSCHAGDNSPFGPNLISQDVDVSPHGEWQWSMMGLAGRDPIFYSQIETESVLYAKPGSQLSPEQIQNLCLHCHGVMGQRQFTADHPGQLFSLAQAGLAENKQYHSLQLDGISCTVCHQMADPTGDDLTRTRTGDFRLSPRENGNLQIHGPLANPATFPMIESLAAVPKEAAYLQDSKLCASCHTVYLPVLDTQGKILEYKYEQATYLEWVNSDFNDGRPQAQSCQQCHMPDTFAGQPLTDQKIANVQDQDFPPALNAARVQVPRRPHYRRHMLQGANVFGLEMFHQFPDILGVRLKSFMTGFSNGLPQAIRNAADGALNRSVKVEIMQLTQTGNQLSARVRSTNQTGHRVPSGVGFRRLILELLVLDANGNVVWGSGRTNQLGIVVDQNGQALPSEFHQNGSSEPHYQQVTAQNQVQLYEELTQDSEGHFATSFLGRVVDVKDNRLLPVGWSLQGPAGFKPEFAAATAPHGNALSDPDFTDGTGSDTIEYLAQLPAGVARPLQVRATVYYQAIPPRYLKDRFTQAQGPATRRLHFLTSHLDDRMTHFKNWKLPMGQDERSLP
;
A
#
# COMPACT_ATOMS: atom_id res chain seq x y z
N MET A 1 -42.17 11.98 50.18
CA MET A 1 -42.22 11.02 51.30
C MET A 1 -40.81 10.41 51.42
N HIS A 2 -39.92 10.98 52.25
CA HIS A 2 -39.56 10.49 53.61
C HIS A 2 -39.14 9.01 53.59
N ARG A 3 -37.96 8.57 54.06
CA ARG A 3 -37.01 9.09 55.06
C ARG A 3 -35.66 8.35 54.95
N LYS A 4 -34.60 9.03 55.40
CA LYS A 4 -33.25 8.52 55.76
C LYS A 4 -33.26 7.78 57.12
N TRP A 5 -32.05 7.39 57.56
CA TRP A 5 -31.53 7.09 58.94
C TRP A 5 -31.32 5.59 59.22
N TRP A 6 -30.33 5.08 59.96
CA TRP A 6 -28.93 5.40 60.38
C TRP A 6 -28.50 4.23 61.34
N GLY A 7 -27.20 3.90 61.51
CA GLY A 7 -26.68 3.40 62.81
C GLY A 7 -26.35 1.90 63.05
N VAL A 8 -25.10 1.48 62.76
CA VAL A 8 -24.00 0.92 63.63
C VAL A 8 -24.36 0.33 65.04
N PRO A 9 -23.54 -0.51 65.73
CA PRO A 9 -22.81 -1.77 65.45
C PRO A 9 -23.08 -2.89 66.52
N LEU A 10 -22.41 -4.04 66.46
CA LEU A 10 -22.17 -4.86 67.67
C LEU A 10 -20.80 -5.55 67.66
N LEU A 11 -20.00 -5.21 68.68
CA LEU A 11 -18.77 -5.87 69.12
C LEU A 11 -19.10 -7.23 69.76
N LEU A 12 -18.17 -8.19 69.63
CA LEU A 12 -17.99 -9.25 70.64
C LEU A 12 -16.49 -9.51 70.85
N LEU A 13 -16.05 -9.23 72.08
CA LEU A 13 -14.75 -9.54 72.69
C LEU A 13 -14.61 -11.07 72.84
N ALA A 14 -13.50 -11.66 72.40
CA ALA A 14 -12.25 -11.93 73.14
C ALA A 14 -12.18 -13.33 73.78
N LEU A 15 -11.11 -14.07 73.47
CA LEU A 15 -10.39 -14.96 74.40
C LEU A 15 -9.01 -15.29 73.82
N LEU A 16 -7.98 -14.88 74.56
CA LEU A 16 -6.55 -15.18 74.37
C LEU A 16 -6.18 -16.43 75.19
N ALA A 17 -5.29 -17.27 74.66
CA ALA A 17 -4.00 -17.73 75.23
C ALA A 17 -3.54 -19.07 74.56
N PRO A 18 -2.30 -19.57 74.75
CA PRO A 18 -1.25 -19.54 73.72
C PRO A 18 -0.72 -20.94 73.33
N GLY A 19 -0.11 -21.06 72.15
CA GLY A 19 0.59 -22.28 71.74
C GLY A 19 1.66 -21.99 70.70
N CYS A 20 2.92 -22.12 71.11
CA CYS A 20 4.11 -21.98 70.28
C CYS A 20 4.18 -23.05 69.18
N GLY A 21 4.76 -22.68 68.03
CA GLY A 21 5.19 -23.62 67.00
C GLY A 21 5.52 -22.90 65.70
N GLY A 22 6.75 -22.38 65.60
CA GLY A 22 7.22 -21.69 64.41
C GLY A 22 7.42 -22.62 63.22
N SER A 23 7.05 -22.12 62.04
CA SER A 23 7.85 -22.27 60.83
C SER A 23 7.59 -21.04 59.98
N SER A 24 8.57 -20.15 59.94
CA SER A 24 8.64 -19.08 58.97
C SER A 24 8.98 -19.73 57.62
N ASP A 25 8.01 -19.80 56.71
CA ASP A 25 8.30 -20.02 55.30
C ASP A 25 9.05 -18.79 54.80
N SER A 26 10.38 -18.87 54.86
CA SER A 26 11.28 -17.97 54.17
C SER A 26 11.15 -18.25 52.68
N THR A 27 10.47 -17.37 51.95
CA THR A 27 10.65 -17.24 50.51
C THR A 27 12.16 -17.09 50.22
N PRO A 28 12.78 -17.91 49.35
CA PRO A 28 14.17 -17.72 49.01
C PRO A 28 14.30 -16.42 48.22
N THR A 29 14.81 -15.39 48.88
CA THR A 29 15.30 -14.18 48.23
C THR A 29 16.71 -14.48 47.75
N ALA A 30 16.87 -14.79 46.46
CA ALA A 30 18.18 -14.66 45.85
C ALA A 30 18.57 -13.18 45.98
N ASN A 31 19.59 -12.90 46.80
CA ASN A 31 20.18 -11.57 46.95
C ASN A 31 20.65 -11.11 45.58
N VAL A 32 19.88 -10.22 44.94
CA VAL A 32 20.40 -9.40 43.85
C VAL A 32 21.37 -8.42 44.52
N PRO A 33 22.66 -8.37 44.13
CA PRO A 33 23.55 -7.34 44.62
C PRO A 33 22.93 -5.98 44.24
N ASN A 34 22.52 -5.20 45.25
CA ASN A 34 22.23 -3.79 45.05
C ASN A 34 23.48 -3.17 44.43
N SER A 35 23.34 -2.56 43.26
CA SER A 35 24.37 -1.96 42.39
C SER A 35 25.17 -2.93 41.49
N MET A 36 24.51 -3.53 40.49
CA MET A 36 25.17 -3.76 39.20
C MET A 36 24.97 -2.52 38.32
N PRO A 37 25.98 -2.05 37.58
CA PRO A 37 25.89 -0.79 36.85
C PRO A 37 24.75 -0.82 35.83
N ALA A 38 24.12 0.35 35.61
CA ALA A 38 23.32 0.60 34.42
C ALA A 38 24.12 0.10 33.21
N THR A 39 23.43 -0.54 32.26
CA THR A 39 23.96 -1.34 31.14
C THR A 39 25.08 -0.68 30.30
N GLY A 40 25.42 0.58 30.54
CA GLY A 40 26.42 1.37 29.81
C GLY A 40 25.90 1.89 28.47
N LEU A 41 24.73 1.41 28.04
CA LEU A 41 24.06 1.83 26.82
C LEU A 41 23.16 3.05 27.11
N PRO A 42 23.11 4.05 26.21
CA PRO A 42 22.10 5.11 26.28
C PRO A 42 20.70 4.52 26.03
N LEU A 43 19.62 5.29 26.24
CA LEU A 43 18.32 4.84 25.73
C LEU A 43 18.30 4.93 24.19
N PRO A 44 17.65 3.97 23.49
CA PRO A 44 17.59 3.99 22.04
C PRO A 44 17.00 5.28 21.46
N SER A 45 16.04 5.92 22.12
CA SER A 45 15.45 7.20 21.69
C SER A 45 16.36 8.43 21.89
N GLN A 46 17.47 8.30 22.64
CA GLN A 46 18.36 9.43 22.98
C GLN A 46 19.47 9.67 21.95
N VAL A 47 19.69 8.73 21.03
CA VAL A 47 20.74 8.82 20.01
C VAL A 47 20.19 8.34 18.66
N PRO A 48 20.81 8.72 17.52
CA PRO A 48 20.40 8.19 16.22
C PRO A 48 20.45 6.65 16.17
N GLU A 49 19.46 6.03 15.52
CA GLU A 49 19.28 4.57 15.47
C GLU A 49 20.56 3.79 15.07
N PRO A 50 21.31 4.16 14.00
CA PRO A 50 22.54 3.45 13.64
C PRO A 50 23.63 3.54 14.73
N VAL A 51 23.68 4.64 15.48
CA VAL A 51 24.63 4.82 16.59
C VAL A 51 24.24 3.91 17.76
N TYR A 52 22.95 3.79 18.04
CA TYR A 52 22.45 2.87 19.05
C TYR A 52 22.73 1.41 18.67
N GLN A 53 22.38 1.00 17.45
CA GLN A 53 22.62 -0.36 16.95
C GLN A 53 24.10 -0.75 17.06
N ALA A 54 25.02 0.12 16.60
CA ALA A 54 26.45 -0.17 16.68
C ALA A 54 26.93 -0.45 18.12
N ARG A 55 26.42 0.31 19.10
CA ARG A 55 26.75 0.12 20.52
C ARG A 55 26.12 -1.16 21.07
N LEU A 56 24.86 -1.43 20.73
CA LEU A 56 24.16 -2.64 21.15
C LEU A 56 24.86 -3.89 20.59
N PHE A 57 25.24 -3.89 19.31
CA PHE A 57 25.87 -5.02 18.66
C PHE A 57 27.27 -5.29 19.24
N ALA A 58 28.05 -4.24 19.49
CA ALA A 58 29.33 -4.38 20.19
C ALA A 58 29.16 -4.97 21.60
N PHE A 59 28.15 -4.51 22.35
CA PHE A 59 27.81 -5.05 23.67
C PHE A 59 27.41 -6.53 23.64
N LEU A 60 26.66 -6.95 22.61
CA LEU A 60 26.25 -8.35 22.42
C LEU A 60 27.43 -9.24 22.05
N GLU A 61 28.26 -8.83 21.09
CA GLU A 61 29.41 -9.61 20.63
C GLU A 61 30.53 -9.69 21.67
N GLY A 62 30.72 -8.63 22.48
CA GLY A 62 31.62 -8.63 23.63
C GLY A 62 31.16 -9.55 24.77
N LEU A 63 29.91 -10.02 24.73
CA LEU A 63 29.25 -10.76 25.82
C LEU A 63 29.30 -9.97 27.14
N ASP A 64 29.22 -8.64 27.06
CA ASP A 64 29.41 -7.75 28.20
C ASP A 64 28.40 -8.02 29.32
N TYR A 65 27.18 -8.42 28.97
CA TYR A 65 26.15 -8.87 29.91
C TYR A 65 26.56 -10.13 30.71
N ARG A 66 27.32 -11.05 30.11
CA ARG A 66 27.88 -12.22 30.82
C ARG A 66 28.99 -11.79 31.76
N THR A 67 29.91 -10.93 31.29
CA THR A 67 31.01 -10.39 32.10
C THR A 67 30.49 -9.57 33.28
N ALA A 68 29.39 -8.84 33.08
CA ALA A 68 28.67 -8.12 34.10
C ALA A 68 27.84 -9.01 35.04
N GLY A 69 27.85 -10.34 34.85
CA GLY A 69 27.20 -11.29 35.76
C GLY A 69 25.67 -11.26 35.73
N TRP A 70 25.05 -10.89 34.60
CA TRP A 70 23.59 -10.88 34.49
C TRP A 70 22.98 -12.25 34.78
N ILE A 71 21.85 -12.25 35.48
CA ILE A 71 21.09 -13.46 35.80
C ILE A 71 20.53 -14.05 34.49
N LYS A 72 20.49 -15.38 34.41
CA LYS A 72 20.13 -16.13 33.20
C LYS A 72 19.15 -17.26 33.47
N ASP A 73 18.62 -17.84 32.40
CA ASP A 73 17.82 -19.06 32.44
C ASP A 73 18.64 -20.26 32.97
N LYS A 74 17.95 -21.20 33.65
CA LYS A 74 18.50 -22.44 34.22
C LYS A 74 19.27 -23.29 33.21
N SER A 75 18.74 -23.39 31.99
CA SER A 75 19.27 -24.22 30.91
C SER A 75 18.97 -23.58 29.55
N ILE A 76 19.52 -24.14 28.47
CA ILE A 76 19.03 -23.84 27.11
C ILE A 76 17.71 -24.58 26.94
N ARG A 77 16.68 -23.92 26.41
CA ARG A 77 15.33 -24.48 26.27
C ARG A 77 14.74 -24.21 24.90
N ASP A 78 13.88 -25.12 24.45
CA ASP A 78 13.09 -24.95 23.24
C ASP A 78 11.99 -23.90 23.46
N THR A 79 11.51 -23.30 22.38
CA THR A 79 10.33 -22.41 22.39
C THR A 79 9.17 -22.99 21.58
N GLY A 80 9.22 -24.29 21.31
CA GLY A 80 8.17 -25.06 20.66
C GLY A 80 8.63 -26.49 20.35
N PRO A 81 7.73 -27.34 19.85
CA PRO A 81 8.04 -28.74 19.56
C PRO A 81 9.07 -28.95 18.43
N TYR A 82 9.78 -30.07 18.45
CA TYR A 82 10.58 -30.58 17.33
C TYR A 82 10.03 -31.93 16.89
N LYS A 83 9.51 -32.01 15.65
CA LYS A 83 8.86 -33.21 15.13
C LYS A 83 9.22 -33.43 13.66
N ASN A 84 9.65 -34.65 13.32
CA ASN A 84 9.94 -35.08 11.95
C ASN A 84 10.90 -34.15 11.18
N GLY A 85 11.95 -33.65 11.84
CA GLY A 85 12.92 -32.71 11.26
C GLY A 85 12.43 -31.26 11.18
N ILE A 86 11.20 -30.97 11.64
CA ILE A 86 10.62 -29.63 11.62
C ILE A 86 10.54 -29.09 13.05
N TYR A 87 10.99 -27.85 13.22
CA TYR A 87 10.93 -27.17 14.49
C TYR A 87 9.81 -26.12 14.49
N TYR A 88 8.91 -26.25 15.45
CA TYR A 88 7.69 -25.45 15.62
C TYR A 88 7.85 -24.42 16.75
N GLY A 89 9.07 -23.94 17.01
CA GLY A 89 9.33 -22.88 17.98
C GLY A 89 9.28 -21.49 17.35
N THR A 90 8.67 -20.53 18.04
CA THR A 90 8.67 -19.10 17.63
C THR A 90 10.05 -18.45 17.59
N HIS A 91 11.03 -19.06 18.27
CA HIS A 91 12.46 -18.80 18.16
C HIS A 91 13.21 -20.13 18.17
N PRO A 92 14.47 -20.20 17.68
CA PRO A 92 15.38 -21.32 17.93
C PRO A 92 15.50 -21.73 19.41
N ALA A 93 16.29 -22.74 19.74
CA ALA A 93 16.59 -23.07 21.14
C ALA A 93 17.34 -21.91 21.79
N VAL A 94 16.98 -21.52 23.02
CA VAL A 94 17.39 -20.24 23.60
C VAL A 94 17.88 -20.34 25.03
N ARG A 95 18.75 -19.40 25.41
CA ARG A 95 19.04 -19.05 26.81
C ARG A 95 18.85 -17.54 26.98
N ILE A 96 18.02 -17.15 27.95
CA ILE A 96 17.70 -15.74 28.19
C ILE A 96 18.54 -15.18 29.34
N TYR A 97 18.97 -13.93 29.23
CA TYR A 97 19.66 -13.13 30.24
C TYR A 97 18.85 -11.86 30.55
N TYR A 98 18.91 -11.45 31.81
CA TYR A 98 18.09 -10.39 32.36
C TYR A 98 18.97 -9.31 33.00
N SER A 99 18.74 -8.06 32.60
CA SER A 99 19.32 -6.91 33.30
C SER A 99 18.87 -6.85 34.77
N PRO A 100 19.64 -6.20 35.66
CA PRO A 100 19.28 -6.06 37.08
C PRO A 100 17.87 -5.48 37.31
N ASP A 101 17.50 -4.44 36.58
CA ASP A 101 16.19 -3.78 36.72
C ASP A 101 15.04 -4.69 36.24
N MET A 102 15.27 -5.45 35.16
CA MET A 102 14.32 -6.47 34.69
C MET A 102 14.11 -7.56 35.75
N MET A 103 15.19 -8.00 36.40
CA MET A 103 15.10 -8.96 37.51
C MET A 103 14.35 -8.40 38.71
N GLY A 104 14.59 -7.13 39.06
CA GLY A 104 13.84 -6.45 40.11
C GLY A 104 12.34 -6.42 39.84
N TRP A 105 11.93 -6.11 38.60
CA TRP A 105 10.52 -6.16 38.19
C TRP A 105 9.93 -7.59 38.21
N LEU A 106 10.68 -8.59 37.74
CA LEU A 106 10.27 -9.99 37.78
C LEU A 106 10.05 -10.48 39.22
N GLN A 107 10.99 -10.20 40.12
CA GLN A 107 10.89 -10.52 41.55
C GLN A 107 9.74 -9.77 42.24
N GLY A 108 9.41 -8.57 41.75
CA GLY A 108 8.23 -7.80 42.15
C GLY A 108 6.90 -8.37 41.66
N GLY A 109 6.88 -9.60 41.12
CA GLY A 109 5.67 -10.28 40.67
C GLY A 109 5.11 -9.71 39.38
N ARG A 110 5.97 -9.16 38.50
CA ARG A 110 5.60 -8.52 37.23
C ARG A 110 4.58 -7.38 37.42
N GLN A 111 4.65 -6.67 38.55
CA GLN A 111 3.77 -5.55 38.89
C GLN A 111 4.43 -4.20 38.59
N GLY A 112 3.62 -3.20 38.25
CA GLY A 112 4.11 -1.87 37.91
C GLY A 112 4.82 -1.81 36.56
N GLU A 113 5.49 -0.69 36.30
CA GLU A 113 6.22 -0.45 35.06
C GLU A 113 7.63 -1.04 35.11
N ILE A 114 8.07 -1.56 33.97
CA ILE A 114 9.47 -1.91 33.75
C ILE A 114 10.27 -0.61 33.56
N PRO A 115 11.37 -0.37 34.31
CA PRO A 115 12.20 0.81 34.14
C PRO A 115 12.80 0.93 32.73
N ASP A 116 12.88 2.14 32.19
CA ASP A 116 13.59 2.39 30.92
C ASP A 116 15.07 2.01 31.06
N GLY A 117 15.64 1.45 30.00
CA GLY A 117 16.98 0.86 29.99
C GLY A 117 17.04 -0.60 30.44
N SER A 118 15.92 -1.18 30.92
CA SER A 118 15.83 -2.62 31.18
C SER A 118 15.99 -3.41 29.89
N ILE A 119 16.83 -4.45 29.91
CA ILE A 119 17.14 -5.29 28.75
C ILE A 119 16.83 -6.76 29.04
N ILE A 120 16.27 -7.43 28.03
CA ILE A 120 16.18 -8.90 27.93
C ILE A 120 17.00 -9.33 26.72
N ILE A 121 17.97 -10.21 26.92
CA ILE A 121 18.83 -10.76 25.85
C ILE A 121 18.50 -12.22 25.68
N LYS A 122 18.14 -12.61 24.46
CA LYS A 122 17.92 -14.00 24.09
C LYS A 122 19.07 -14.46 23.20
N GLU A 123 19.93 -15.29 23.75
CA GLU A 123 20.93 -16.02 22.97
C GLU A 123 20.26 -17.16 22.23
N MET A 124 20.54 -17.30 20.94
CA MET A 124 19.91 -18.30 20.08
C MET A 124 20.92 -19.38 19.64
N TYR A 125 20.44 -20.62 19.66
CA TYR A 125 21.20 -21.83 19.38
C TYR A 125 20.42 -22.73 18.41
N PRO A 126 21.11 -23.53 17.56
CA PRO A 126 20.44 -24.51 16.70
C PRO A 126 19.54 -25.46 17.50
N PRO A 127 18.23 -25.56 17.20
CA PRO A 127 17.32 -26.48 17.88
C PRO A 127 17.58 -27.96 17.53
N PRO A 128 17.08 -28.91 18.34
CA PRO A 128 16.39 -28.67 19.61
C PRO A 128 17.37 -28.44 20.78
N ALA A 129 16.86 -27.97 21.91
CA ALA A 129 17.65 -27.76 23.13
C ALA A 129 18.31 -29.04 23.65
N ALA A 130 17.74 -30.22 23.32
CA ALA A 130 18.31 -31.53 23.61
C ALA A 130 19.75 -31.74 23.07
N ARG A 131 20.24 -30.89 22.16
CA ARG A 131 21.64 -30.86 21.70
C ARG A 131 22.62 -30.36 22.78
N TYR A 132 22.13 -29.66 23.81
CA TYR A 132 22.95 -28.95 24.79
C TYR A 132 22.60 -29.38 26.23
N PRO A 133 23.00 -30.59 26.65
CA PRO A 133 22.71 -31.07 28.00
C PRO A 133 23.40 -30.21 29.08
N ASP A 134 22.71 -30.02 30.20
CA ASP A 134 23.21 -29.23 31.32
C ASP A 134 24.52 -29.82 31.89
N GLY A 135 25.51 -28.96 32.16
CA GLY A 135 26.78 -29.34 32.75
C GLY A 135 27.87 -29.85 31.79
N ASP A 136 27.64 -29.87 30.48
CA ASP A 136 28.70 -30.19 29.50
C ASP A 136 29.79 -29.08 29.49
N PRO A 137 31.07 -29.38 29.81
CA PRO A 137 32.16 -28.40 29.79
C PRO A 137 32.43 -27.80 28.41
N LYS A 138 31.98 -28.46 27.32
CA LYS A 138 32.02 -27.91 25.95
C LYS A 138 30.95 -26.85 25.70
N ALA A 139 30.04 -26.63 26.66
CA ALA A 139 28.91 -25.71 26.56
C ALA A 139 29.22 -24.25 26.96
N GLN A 140 30.49 -23.82 26.96
CA GLN A 140 30.81 -22.40 26.76
C GLN A 140 30.52 -22.01 25.31
N LEU A 141 29.26 -22.17 24.90
CA LEU A 141 28.82 -21.83 23.57
C LEU A 141 28.89 -20.31 23.44
N VAL A 142 29.64 -19.87 22.45
CA VAL A 142 29.59 -18.51 21.96
C VAL A 142 28.35 -18.45 21.06
N PRO A 143 27.28 -17.75 21.46
CA PRO A 143 26.10 -17.59 20.63
C PRO A 143 26.49 -16.90 19.33
N LYS A 144 25.81 -17.28 18.25
CA LYS A 144 26.02 -16.67 16.92
C LYS A 144 24.93 -15.70 16.52
N GLN A 145 23.82 -15.70 17.27
CA GLN A 145 22.65 -14.90 16.99
C GLN A 145 21.97 -14.51 18.31
N TRP A 146 21.40 -13.32 18.32
CA TRP A 146 20.65 -12.76 19.43
C TRP A 146 19.34 -12.17 18.95
N THR A 147 18.33 -12.21 19.80
CA THR A 147 17.23 -11.25 19.75
C THR A 147 17.15 -10.52 21.07
N VAL A 148 16.93 -9.21 21.05
CA VAL A 148 17.02 -8.34 22.23
C VAL A 148 15.81 -7.43 22.29
N MET A 149 15.37 -7.17 23.52
CA MET A 149 14.37 -6.15 23.82
C MET A 149 14.95 -5.16 24.81
N VAL A 150 14.90 -3.86 24.48
CA VAL A 150 15.33 -2.77 25.37
C VAL A 150 14.16 -1.85 25.66
N ARG A 151 13.88 -1.65 26.95
CA ARG A 151 12.76 -0.82 27.40
C ARG A 151 13.07 0.65 27.15
N ASP A 152 12.22 1.30 26.37
CA ASP A 152 12.25 2.75 26.18
C ASP A 152 10.84 3.27 25.84
N LYS A 153 10.16 3.82 26.84
CA LYS A 153 8.78 4.35 26.73
C LYS A 153 8.63 5.51 25.75
N ALA A 154 9.70 6.24 25.46
CA ALA A 154 9.62 7.41 24.59
C ALA A 154 9.59 7.03 23.10
N GLY A 155 10.12 5.86 22.74
CA GLY A 155 10.33 5.48 21.35
C GLY A 155 9.10 5.00 20.59
N ALA A 156 8.14 4.34 21.24
CA ALA A 156 6.87 3.90 20.64
C ALA A 156 5.84 3.54 21.72
N VAL A 157 4.60 3.31 21.30
CA VAL A 157 3.50 2.86 22.17
C VAL A 157 3.83 1.54 22.87
N ASP A 158 4.39 0.57 22.15
CA ASP A 158 4.82 -0.72 22.72
C ASP A 158 5.91 -0.55 23.79
N GLY A 159 6.66 0.55 23.72
CA GLY A 159 7.72 0.92 24.64
C GLY A 159 8.98 0.05 24.55
N TRP A 160 9.16 -0.68 23.46
CA TRP A 160 10.29 -1.60 23.28
C TRP A 160 11.05 -1.27 22.01
N TYR A 161 12.37 -1.14 22.15
CA TYR A 161 13.28 -1.28 21.04
C TYR A 161 13.57 -2.77 20.83
N TRP A 162 13.27 -3.27 19.65
CA TRP A 162 13.45 -4.66 19.26
C TRP A 162 14.69 -4.78 18.40
N ALA A 163 15.46 -5.86 18.56
CA ALA A 163 16.63 -6.10 17.74
C ALA A 163 16.84 -7.59 17.45
N TYR A 164 17.18 -7.92 16.22
CA TYR A 164 17.89 -9.14 15.86
C TYR A 164 19.34 -8.79 15.50
N HIS A 165 20.29 -9.64 15.90
CA HIS A 165 21.71 -9.49 15.56
C HIS A 165 22.36 -10.85 15.33
N GLY A 166 23.05 -11.06 14.22
CA GLY A 166 23.97 -12.17 13.99
C GLY A 166 25.43 -11.72 14.12
N THR A 167 26.33 -12.62 14.53
CA THR A 167 27.76 -12.28 14.66
C THR A 167 28.33 -11.73 13.36
N GLY A 168 28.85 -10.50 13.41
CA GLY A 168 29.43 -9.79 12.27
C GLY A 168 28.41 -9.12 11.34
N ASP A 169 27.11 -9.14 11.68
CA ASP A 169 26.12 -8.39 10.93
C ASP A 169 26.39 -6.87 11.07
N PRO A 170 26.29 -6.10 9.98
CA PRO A 170 26.41 -4.65 10.05
C PRO A 170 25.16 -4.02 10.69
N VAL A 171 25.25 -2.74 11.06
CA VAL A 171 24.06 -1.94 11.36
C VAL A 171 23.15 -1.86 10.13
N ASP A 172 21.84 -1.73 10.36
CA ASP A 172 20.85 -1.71 9.29
C ASP A 172 21.12 -0.55 8.31
N GLN A 173 21.29 -0.89 7.03
CA GLN A 173 21.53 0.06 5.95
C GLN A 173 20.20 0.54 5.33
N ASN A 174 19.37 1.22 6.13
CA ASN A 174 17.99 1.58 5.79
C ASN A 174 17.85 2.46 4.53
N GLN A 175 18.94 3.09 4.07
CA GLN A 175 18.94 3.95 2.88
C GLN A 175 19.53 3.29 1.63
N GLU A 176 20.06 2.07 1.75
CA GLU A 176 20.73 1.38 0.65
C GLU A 176 19.78 0.41 -0.06
N TYR A 177 19.76 0.47 -1.40
CA TYR A 177 19.03 -0.49 -2.21
C TYR A 177 19.62 -1.91 -1.99
N PRO A 178 18.81 -2.95 -1.69
CA PRO A 178 17.40 -3.10 -2.02
C PRO A 178 16.39 -2.76 -0.90
N PHE A 179 16.74 -1.83 0.00
CA PHE A 179 15.85 -1.29 1.03
C PHE A 179 15.26 -2.37 1.94
N LEU A 180 16.14 -3.23 2.47
CA LEU A 180 15.75 -4.31 3.36
C LEU A 180 14.93 -3.77 4.54
N TYR A 181 13.97 -4.58 5.00
CA TYR A 181 13.27 -4.24 6.24
C TYR A 181 14.29 -4.26 7.39
N PRO A 182 14.27 -3.27 8.30
CA PRO A 182 15.29 -3.18 9.33
C PRO A 182 15.08 -4.23 10.42
N GLU A 183 16.15 -4.90 10.83
CA GLU A 183 16.12 -5.97 11.83
C GLU A 183 16.05 -5.43 13.26
N SER A 184 16.38 -4.15 13.44
CA SER A 184 16.34 -3.47 14.73
C SER A 184 15.61 -2.12 14.67
N GLY A 185 14.78 -1.82 15.67
CA GLY A 185 14.01 -0.58 15.71
C GLY A 185 12.81 -0.61 16.67
N PHE A 186 12.14 0.53 16.77
CA PHE A 186 10.82 0.65 17.41
C PHE A 186 9.69 0.19 16.48
N GLY A 187 8.59 -0.32 17.03
CA GLY A 187 7.45 -0.77 16.23
C GLY A 187 7.79 -1.89 15.25
N SER A 188 8.75 -2.75 15.62
CA SER A 188 9.28 -3.81 14.76
C SER A 188 8.32 -5.00 14.67
N TYR A 189 8.50 -5.85 13.65
CA TYR A 189 7.68 -7.03 13.38
C TYR A 189 7.55 -8.01 14.55
N CYS A 190 8.43 -7.95 15.55
CA CYS A 190 8.38 -8.76 16.77
C CYS A 190 7.04 -8.63 17.54
N VAL A 191 6.37 -7.48 17.43
CA VAL A 191 5.05 -7.24 18.07
C VAL A 191 3.97 -8.21 17.59
N ARG A 192 4.16 -8.83 16.41
CA ARG A 192 3.31 -9.91 15.88
C ARG A 192 3.00 -10.98 16.93
N CYS A 193 4.02 -11.42 17.66
CA CYS A 193 3.88 -12.46 18.68
C CYS A 193 3.82 -11.86 20.08
N HIS A 194 4.64 -10.84 20.35
CA HIS A 194 4.73 -10.23 21.67
C HIS A 194 3.47 -9.47 22.09
N GLY A 195 2.66 -9.01 21.13
CA GLY A 195 1.32 -8.46 21.37
C GLY A 195 0.35 -9.42 22.07
N SER A 196 0.66 -10.72 22.09
CA SER A 196 -0.12 -11.74 22.78
C SER A 196 0.41 -12.10 24.17
N ALA A 197 1.38 -11.38 24.73
CA ALA A 197 1.77 -11.56 26.13
C ALA A 197 0.73 -10.92 27.06
N GLU A 198 0.38 -11.59 28.16
CA GLU A 198 -0.62 -11.10 29.13
C GLU A 198 -0.27 -9.72 29.70
N ARG A 199 1.02 -9.39 29.79
CA ARG A 199 1.49 -8.11 30.31
C ARG A 199 2.82 -7.68 29.71
N SER A 200 2.95 -6.37 29.48
CA SER A 200 4.21 -5.70 29.13
C SER A 200 4.93 -6.27 27.90
N LEU A 201 4.18 -6.94 27.02
CA LEU A 201 4.68 -7.51 25.76
C LEU A 201 5.85 -8.51 25.96
N THR A 202 5.89 -9.22 27.09
CA THR A 202 6.95 -10.20 27.37
C THR A 202 6.48 -11.44 28.13
N PHE A 203 6.94 -12.60 27.68
CA PHE A 203 6.58 -13.93 28.20
C PHE A 203 7.48 -14.41 29.37
N VAL A 204 8.42 -13.58 29.84
CA VAL A 204 9.43 -13.97 30.84
C VAL A 204 8.82 -14.46 32.17
N SER A 205 9.33 -15.55 32.73
CA SER A 205 8.85 -16.11 34.02
C SER A 205 10.04 -16.47 34.91
N LEU A 206 9.88 -16.31 36.23
CA LEU A 206 10.86 -16.78 37.22
C LEU A 206 11.06 -18.30 37.18
N ASP A 207 10.09 -19.06 36.66
CA ASP A 207 10.20 -20.51 36.50
C ASP A 207 11.40 -20.92 35.63
N ASN A 208 11.78 -20.05 34.69
CA ASN A 208 12.90 -20.26 33.79
C ASN A 208 14.25 -19.88 34.41
N VAL A 209 14.27 -19.06 35.47
CA VAL A 209 15.47 -18.32 35.91
C VAL A 209 16.28 -19.12 36.92
N GLU A 210 17.61 -19.15 36.74
CA GLU A 210 18.54 -19.79 37.66
C GLU A 210 18.41 -19.21 39.08
N GLY A 211 18.37 -20.08 40.09
CA GLY A 211 18.24 -19.68 41.49
C GLY A 211 16.81 -19.45 41.99
N PHE A 212 15.78 -19.57 41.14
CA PHE A 212 14.37 -19.44 41.53
C PHE A 212 13.62 -20.78 41.48
N PRO A 213 12.53 -20.97 42.26
CA PRO A 213 11.69 -22.16 42.16
C PRO A 213 10.95 -22.24 40.81
N GLY A 214 10.32 -23.38 40.53
CA GLY A 214 9.59 -23.63 39.28
C GLY A 214 10.41 -24.36 38.20
N HIS A 215 9.75 -24.72 37.10
CA HIS A 215 10.37 -25.43 35.97
C HIS A 215 10.01 -24.75 34.65
N PRO A 216 10.94 -24.63 33.70
CA PRO A 216 10.63 -24.18 32.35
C PRO A 216 9.54 -25.04 31.70
N GLU A 217 8.72 -24.43 30.85
CA GLU A 217 7.83 -25.18 29.95
C GLU A 217 8.64 -26.11 29.04
N THR A 218 8.16 -27.34 28.88
CA THR A 218 8.82 -28.37 28.06
C THR A 218 7.96 -28.71 26.87
N TYR A 219 8.59 -28.80 25.69
CA TYR A 219 7.92 -29.18 24.45
C TYR A 219 8.30 -30.60 24.02
N GLU A 220 7.44 -31.20 23.21
CA GLU A 220 7.73 -32.51 22.61
C GLU A 220 8.90 -32.40 21.63
N VAL A 221 9.94 -33.20 21.84
CA VAL A 221 11.11 -33.31 20.98
C VAL A 221 11.31 -34.78 20.64
N ASP A 222 11.11 -35.15 19.37
CA ASP A 222 11.40 -36.50 18.91
C ASP A 222 12.90 -36.71 18.63
N ASN A 223 13.30 -37.89 18.13
CA ASN A 223 14.71 -38.19 17.84
C ASN A 223 15.16 -37.88 16.40
N SER A 224 14.30 -37.26 15.57
CA SER A 224 14.60 -37.01 14.15
C SER A 224 15.77 -36.03 13.94
N TRP A 225 16.07 -35.16 14.91
CA TRP A 225 17.22 -34.26 14.89
C TRP A 225 18.58 -34.98 14.97
N ARG A 226 18.63 -36.24 15.43
CA ARG A 226 19.87 -37.01 15.59
C ARG A 226 20.47 -37.46 14.26
N THR A 227 19.63 -37.58 13.24
CA THR A 227 20.03 -37.90 11.85
C THR A 227 20.20 -36.66 10.98
N ASP A 228 19.86 -35.49 11.52
CA ASP A 228 19.91 -34.22 10.83
C ASP A 228 21.36 -33.73 10.76
N THR A 229 22.01 -34.00 9.64
CA THR A 229 23.41 -33.60 9.34
C THR A 229 23.48 -32.20 8.73
N ASP A 230 22.34 -31.62 8.32
CA ASP A 230 22.24 -30.39 7.54
C ASP A 230 21.50 -29.26 8.28
N GLY A 231 21.95 -28.92 9.50
CA GLY A 231 21.57 -27.66 10.17
C GLY A 231 20.08 -27.48 10.49
N PRO A 232 19.70 -26.42 11.22
CA PRO A 232 18.32 -26.24 11.65
C PRO A 232 17.40 -25.91 10.47
N GLY A 233 16.19 -26.49 10.48
CA GLY A 233 15.07 -26.05 9.63
C GLY A 233 14.82 -24.53 9.78
N PRO A 234 14.18 -23.89 8.80
CA PRO A 234 14.04 -22.43 8.75
C PRO A 234 13.35 -21.93 10.03
N PRO A 235 13.89 -20.91 10.72
CA PRO A 235 13.22 -20.33 11.87
C PRO A 235 11.92 -19.67 11.44
N THR A 236 11.03 -19.47 12.42
CA THR A 236 9.76 -18.71 12.28
C THR A 236 9.98 -17.20 12.14
N HIS A 237 11.21 -16.71 12.37
CA HIS A 237 11.62 -15.38 11.91
C HIS A 237 11.90 -15.45 10.42
N PRO A 238 11.44 -14.47 9.61
CA PRO A 238 11.91 -14.35 8.24
C PRO A 238 13.42 -14.12 8.30
N ASN A 239 14.20 -15.19 8.21
CA ASN A 239 15.64 -15.18 8.44
C ASN A 239 16.31 -14.39 7.31
N VAL A 240 16.50 -13.07 7.46
CA VAL A 240 17.21 -12.24 6.47
C VAL A 240 18.71 -12.42 6.68
N SER A 241 19.20 -13.61 6.36
CA SER A 241 20.65 -13.81 6.25
C SER A 241 21.19 -13.10 5.01
N GLN A 242 22.51 -12.88 4.95
CA GLN A 242 23.27 -12.62 3.71
C GLN A 242 22.83 -13.49 2.52
N ARG A 243 22.29 -14.70 2.78
CA ARG A 243 21.71 -15.59 1.79
C ARG A 243 20.47 -15.00 1.11
N GLN A 244 19.61 -14.28 1.83
CA GLN A 244 18.47 -13.57 1.24
C GLN A 244 18.92 -12.36 0.42
N LEU A 245 19.98 -11.65 0.85
CA LEU A 245 20.61 -10.61 0.04
C LEU A 245 21.22 -11.17 -1.23
N LEU A 246 21.92 -12.30 -1.15
CA LEU A 246 22.46 -13.01 -2.31
C LEU A 246 21.35 -13.56 -3.21
N GLN A 247 20.30 -14.16 -2.65
CA GLN A 247 19.14 -14.66 -3.39
C GLN A 247 18.32 -13.53 -4.00
N LEU A 248 18.19 -12.39 -3.32
CA LEU A 248 17.52 -11.20 -3.83
C LEU A 248 18.37 -10.55 -4.92
N ARG A 249 19.68 -10.41 -4.75
CA ARG A 249 20.60 -9.96 -5.82
C ARG A 249 20.56 -10.91 -7.02
N GLN A 250 20.57 -12.22 -6.78
CA GLN A 250 20.42 -13.24 -7.83
C GLN A 250 19.03 -13.21 -8.47
N PHE A 251 17.98 -12.94 -7.71
CA PHE A 251 16.61 -12.81 -8.22
C PHE A 251 16.44 -11.52 -9.02
N LEU A 252 16.92 -10.39 -8.53
CA LEU A 252 16.99 -9.12 -9.26
C LEU A 252 17.81 -9.28 -10.55
N GLY A 253 18.86 -10.11 -10.53
CA GLY A 253 19.60 -10.53 -11.72
C GLY A 253 18.93 -11.62 -12.58
N LYS A 254 17.78 -12.19 -12.16
CA LYS A 254 17.01 -13.26 -12.85
C LYS A 254 15.61 -12.83 -13.31
N LEU A 255 15.00 -11.82 -12.68
CA LEU A 255 14.03 -10.98 -13.37
C LEU A 255 14.68 -10.61 -14.69
N SER A 256 13.97 -10.67 -15.83
CA SER A 256 14.49 -10.09 -17.06
C SER A 256 14.98 -8.70 -16.68
N PRO A 257 16.30 -8.45 -16.62
CA PRO A 257 16.76 -7.22 -16.02
C PRO A 257 16.09 -6.11 -16.83
N PRO A 258 15.48 -5.11 -16.19
CA PRO A 258 15.32 -3.84 -16.88
C PRO A 258 16.68 -3.59 -17.51
N ASP A 259 16.72 -3.48 -18.83
CA ASP A 259 17.95 -3.11 -19.49
C ASP A 259 18.25 -1.72 -18.95
N HIS A 260 19.12 -1.63 -17.93
CA HIS A 260 19.37 -0.39 -17.21
C HIS A 260 20.02 0.66 -18.10
N ASP A 261 20.56 0.21 -19.25
CA ASP A 261 21.08 1.03 -20.34
C ASP A 261 20.02 1.30 -21.43
N PHE A 262 18.79 0.76 -21.29
CA PHE A 262 17.71 1.02 -22.22
C PHE A 262 17.35 2.50 -22.17
N VAL A 263 17.49 3.12 -23.33
CA VAL A 263 17.04 4.47 -23.59
C VAL A 263 16.25 4.46 -24.88
N ASN A 264 15.01 4.92 -24.81
CA ASN A 264 14.18 5.05 -25.99
C ASN A 264 14.62 6.27 -26.80
N ALA A 265 15.44 6.05 -27.83
CA ALA A 265 15.96 7.13 -28.67
C ALA A 265 14.85 7.94 -29.38
N ALA A 266 13.76 7.28 -29.78
CA ALA A 266 12.62 7.96 -30.38
C ALA A 266 11.87 8.81 -29.36
N TRP A 267 11.81 8.37 -28.10
CA TRP A 267 11.28 9.18 -26.99
C TRP A 267 12.07 10.47 -26.82
N LEU A 268 13.39 10.40 -26.76
CA LEU A 268 14.24 11.59 -26.61
C LEU A 268 14.16 12.55 -27.80
N ALA A 269 13.98 12.00 -29.01
CA ALA A 269 13.73 12.83 -30.20
C ALA A 269 12.38 13.56 -30.11
N GLN A 270 11.35 12.90 -29.58
CA GLN A 270 10.02 13.48 -29.38
C GLN A 270 9.97 14.48 -28.21
N TYR A 271 10.75 14.22 -27.16
CA TYR A 271 10.79 15.00 -25.91
C TYR A 271 12.22 15.44 -25.58
N PRO A 272 12.79 16.40 -26.33
CA PRO A 272 14.19 16.80 -26.22
C PRO A 272 14.47 17.79 -25.07
N GLN A 273 13.49 18.07 -24.21
CA GLN A 273 13.58 19.12 -23.19
C GLN A 273 14.67 18.81 -22.14
N PHE A 274 14.96 17.53 -21.92
CA PHE A 274 16.03 17.07 -21.04
C PHE A 274 16.88 16.02 -21.77
N PRO A 275 18.18 15.92 -21.46
CA PRO A 275 19.00 14.81 -21.94
C PRO A 275 18.50 13.49 -21.34
N ALA A 276 18.93 12.35 -21.89
CA ALA A 276 18.68 11.04 -21.29
C ALA A 276 19.08 11.02 -19.80
N GLY A 277 20.29 11.51 -19.50
CA GLY A 277 20.85 11.48 -18.15
C GLY A 277 21.23 10.06 -17.71
N GLN A 278 21.60 9.94 -16.44
CA GLN A 278 21.83 8.68 -15.72
C GLN A 278 21.01 8.67 -14.43
N THR A 279 20.86 7.50 -13.80
CA THR A 279 20.16 7.37 -12.51
C THR A 279 20.66 8.36 -11.45
N ALA A 280 21.97 8.64 -11.42
CA ALA A 280 22.55 9.60 -10.47
C ALA A 280 22.11 11.06 -10.70
N ASP A 281 21.53 11.38 -11.85
CA ASP A 281 21.09 12.73 -12.21
C ASP A 281 19.66 13.02 -11.73
N VAL A 282 18.93 12.02 -11.21
CA VAL A 282 17.55 12.17 -10.76
C VAL A 282 17.41 12.09 -9.25
N GLN A 283 16.45 12.83 -8.71
CA GLN A 283 16.14 12.81 -7.29
C GLN A 283 15.53 11.45 -6.90
N HIS A 284 16.18 10.75 -5.97
CA HIS A 284 15.62 9.55 -5.34
C HIS A 284 14.64 9.91 -4.22
N LEU A 285 13.56 9.14 -4.09
CA LEU A 285 12.68 9.24 -2.92
C LEU A 285 13.27 8.50 -1.74
N ALA A 286 13.00 8.99 -0.52
CA ALA A 286 13.39 8.30 0.70
C ALA A 286 12.76 6.90 0.74
N PRO A 287 13.53 5.83 1.01
CA PRO A 287 13.05 4.46 0.86
C PRO A 287 12.11 4.03 1.97
N THR A 288 11.25 3.04 1.70
CA THR A 288 10.29 2.50 2.69
C THR A 288 10.95 1.94 3.95
N SER A 289 12.22 1.53 3.90
CA SER A 289 13.00 1.10 5.06
C SER A 289 13.42 2.24 6.00
N ASP A 290 13.54 3.48 5.49
CA ASP A 290 13.87 4.66 6.31
C ASP A 290 12.64 5.54 6.61
N SER A 291 11.61 5.47 5.75
CA SER A 291 10.35 6.21 5.88
C SER A 291 9.35 5.52 6.80
N ARG A 292 9.69 5.37 8.09
CA ARG A 292 8.85 4.70 9.10
C ARG A 292 8.45 5.64 10.23
N VAL A 293 7.22 5.51 10.72
CA VAL A 293 6.70 6.19 11.91
C VAL A 293 5.98 5.16 12.77
N PRO A 294 6.57 4.74 13.90
CA PRO A 294 5.93 3.80 14.79
C PRO A 294 4.71 4.44 15.47
N ALA A 295 3.87 3.60 16.09
CA ALA A 295 2.73 4.10 16.85
C ALA A 295 3.20 5.00 18.02
N HIS A 296 2.61 6.20 18.13
CA HIS A 296 2.80 7.10 19.27
C HIS A 296 1.45 7.51 19.85
N LYS A 297 1.37 7.67 21.18
CA LYS A 297 0.11 7.99 21.88
C LYS A 297 -0.55 9.30 21.42
N HIS A 298 0.25 10.28 21.00
CA HIS A 298 -0.23 11.59 20.57
C HIS A 298 -0.47 11.69 19.06
N ASN A 299 0.07 10.75 18.26
CA ASN A 299 -0.07 10.77 16.82
C ASN A 299 -1.36 10.09 16.38
N GLN A 300 -2.06 10.67 15.42
CA GLN A 300 -3.25 10.07 14.81
C GLN A 300 -2.89 9.02 13.75
N PHE A 301 -1.70 9.10 13.17
CA PHE A 301 -1.27 8.20 12.09
C PHE A 301 0.06 7.52 12.40
N MET A 302 0.25 6.36 11.80
CA MET A 302 1.46 5.53 11.81
C MET A 302 1.59 4.88 10.43
N THR A 303 2.81 4.50 10.04
CA THR A 303 3.08 3.88 8.73
C THR A 303 2.64 2.41 8.69
N SER A 304 2.45 1.87 7.49
CA SER A 304 1.85 0.55 7.23
C SER A 304 2.68 -0.62 7.77
N ASP A 305 3.98 -0.41 8.01
CA ASP A 305 4.86 -1.41 8.60
C ASP A 305 4.41 -1.83 10.01
N GLN A 306 3.71 -0.94 10.72
CA GLN A 306 3.07 -1.23 12.02
C GLN A 306 1.88 -2.19 11.89
N CYS A 307 1.29 -2.31 10.69
CA CYS A 307 0.23 -3.26 10.38
C CYS A 307 0.77 -4.53 9.71
N MET A 308 1.85 -4.39 8.92
CA MET A 308 2.48 -5.46 8.14
C MET A 308 2.78 -6.71 8.98
N SER A 309 3.27 -6.53 10.19
CA SER A 309 3.68 -7.64 11.06
C SER A 309 2.56 -8.66 11.29
N CYS A 310 1.32 -8.19 11.39
CA CYS A 310 0.15 -9.03 11.66
C CYS A 310 -0.74 -9.21 10.42
N HIS A 311 -0.74 -8.27 9.48
CA HIS A 311 -1.63 -8.25 8.31
C HIS A 311 -0.90 -8.49 6.98
N ALA A 312 0.25 -9.18 7.03
CA ALA A 312 0.93 -9.77 5.87
C ALA A 312 0.66 -11.28 5.77
N GLY A 313 1.01 -11.91 4.64
CA GLY A 313 0.95 -13.37 4.51
C GLY A 313 1.87 -14.09 5.49
N ASP A 314 1.48 -15.29 5.92
CA ASP A 314 2.30 -16.16 6.75
C ASP A 314 2.48 -17.52 6.10
N ASN A 315 3.72 -17.99 6.02
CA ASN A 315 4.10 -19.33 5.54
C ASN A 315 4.80 -20.15 6.63
N SER A 316 4.68 -19.74 7.90
CA SER A 316 5.28 -20.44 9.03
C SER A 316 4.73 -21.87 9.21
N PRO A 317 5.43 -22.74 9.97
CA PRO A 317 4.97 -24.11 10.25
C PRO A 317 3.60 -24.23 10.93
N PHE A 318 3.04 -23.13 11.44
CA PHE A 318 1.70 -23.08 12.04
C PHE A 318 0.57 -23.00 10.99
N GLY A 319 0.94 -23.04 9.70
CA GLY A 319 0.05 -23.17 8.57
C GLY A 319 0.03 -21.91 7.71
N PRO A 320 -0.07 -22.04 6.38
CA PRO A 320 -0.17 -20.88 5.52
C PRO A 320 -1.48 -20.14 5.82
N ASN A 321 -1.40 -18.82 5.99
CA ASN A 321 -2.57 -17.95 6.14
C ASN A 321 -2.38 -16.69 5.29
N LEU A 322 -3.44 -16.26 4.61
CA LEU A 322 -3.41 -15.15 3.64
C LEU A 322 -2.40 -15.37 2.50
N ILE A 323 -2.13 -16.63 2.15
CA ILE A 323 -1.34 -17.04 0.98
C ILE A 323 -2.22 -17.92 0.10
N SER A 324 -2.25 -17.62 -1.20
CA SER A 324 -2.96 -18.42 -2.20
C SER A 324 -2.09 -18.58 -3.44
N GLN A 325 -1.87 -19.83 -3.87
CA GLN A 325 -1.03 -20.16 -5.03
C GLN A 325 0.35 -19.46 -4.99
N ASP A 326 1.03 -19.50 -3.84
CA ASP A 326 2.32 -18.84 -3.58
C ASP A 326 2.33 -17.32 -3.79
N VAL A 327 1.16 -16.67 -3.69
CA VAL A 327 1.00 -15.21 -3.68
C VAL A 327 0.49 -14.77 -2.32
N ASP A 328 1.08 -13.69 -1.80
CA ASP A 328 0.60 -13.00 -0.62
C ASP A 328 -0.68 -12.23 -0.97
N VAL A 329 -1.83 -12.72 -0.49
CA VAL A 329 -3.17 -12.11 -0.69
C VAL A 329 -3.63 -11.36 0.56
N SER A 330 -2.73 -11.09 1.51
CA SER A 330 -3.01 -10.33 2.72
C SER A 330 -3.30 -8.85 2.45
N PRO A 331 -3.92 -8.13 3.42
CA PRO A 331 -4.21 -6.72 3.24
C PRO A 331 -2.96 -5.89 2.91
N HIS A 332 -1.87 -6.05 3.67
CA HIS A 332 -0.63 -5.32 3.41
C HIS A 332 0.03 -5.78 2.10
N GLY A 333 0.05 -7.09 1.85
CA GLY A 333 0.68 -7.72 0.68
C GLY A 333 0.18 -7.15 -0.66
N GLU A 334 -1.13 -6.91 -0.74
CA GLU A 334 -1.77 -6.36 -1.94
C GLU A 334 -1.84 -4.83 -1.95
N TRP A 335 -2.19 -4.20 -0.83
CA TRP A 335 -2.35 -2.74 -0.73
C TRP A 335 -1.07 -2.00 -1.12
N GLN A 336 0.10 -2.50 -0.71
CA GLN A 336 1.39 -1.84 -0.99
C GLN A 336 1.67 -1.68 -2.49
N TRP A 337 1.04 -2.50 -3.34
CA TRP A 337 1.17 -2.46 -4.80
C TRP A 337 -0.08 -1.91 -5.51
N SER A 338 -1.03 -1.36 -4.75
CA SER A 338 -2.08 -0.51 -5.29
C SER A 338 -1.56 0.91 -5.50
N MET A 339 -2.22 1.70 -6.35
CA MET A 339 -1.88 3.12 -6.45
C MET A 339 -2.21 3.91 -5.16
N MET A 340 -3.00 3.34 -4.23
CA MET A 340 -3.22 3.93 -2.91
C MET A 340 -1.96 3.84 -2.03
N GLY A 341 -1.35 2.66 -1.95
CA GLY A 341 -0.07 2.47 -1.23
C GLY A 341 1.11 3.17 -1.91
N LEU A 342 1.03 3.38 -3.23
CA LEU A 342 2.05 4.06 -4.01
C LEU A 342 1.81 5.58 -4.19
N ALA A 343 0.69 6.12 -3.69
CA ALA A 343 0.26 7.49 -3.95
C ALA A 343 1.29 8.54 -3.52
N GLY A 344 1.93 8.31 -2.36
CA GLY A 344 2.98 9.18 -1.82
C GLY A 344 4.29 9.11 -2.59
N ARG A 345 4.44 8.19 -3.55
CA ARG A 345 5.65 7.93 -4.32
C ARG A 345 5.47 8.05 -5.83
N ASP A 346 4.25 8.32 -6.30
CA ASP A 346 3.88 8.32 -7.71
C ASP A 346 4.59 9.45 -8.50
N PRO A 347 5.52 9.14 -9.42
CA PRO A 347 6.24 10.17 -10.18
C PRO A 347 5.33 11.00 -11.08
N ILE A 348 4.19 10.44 -11.52
CA ILE A 348 3.19 11.17 -12.34
C ILE A 348 2.57 12.27 -11.49
N PHE A 349 2.12 11.93 -10.27
CA PHE A 349 1.58 12.89 -9.30
C PHE A 349 2.57 14.01 -8.96
N TYR A 350 3.83 13.67 -8.64
CA TYR A 350 4.83 14.69 -8.30
C TYR A 350 5.12 15.64 -9.47
N SER A 351 5.12 15.15 -10.72
CA SER A 351 5.26 16.04 -11.88
C SER A 351 4.05 16.95 -12.06
N GLN A 352 2.84 16.45 -11.73
CA GLN A 352 1.61 17.23 -11.81
C GLN A 352 1.63 18.39 -10.82
N ILE A 353 1.81 18.10 -9.53
CA ILE A 353 1.79 19.11 -8.47
C ILE A 353 2.88 20.18 -8.65
N GLU A 354 4.06 19.78 -9.16
CA GLU A 354 5.13 20.70 -9.53
C GLU A 354 4.68 21.63 -10.66
N THR A 355 4.07 21.09 -11.71
CA THR A 355 3.61 21.90 -12.84
C THR A 355 2.45 22.83 -12.47
N GLU A 356 1.46 22.37 -11.70
CA GLU A 356 0.37 23.22 -11.22
C GLU A 356 0.91 24.41 -10.39
N SER A 357 1.89 24.14 -9.53
CA SER A 357 2.56 25.17 -8.73
C SER A 357 3.25 26.21 -9.62
N VAL A 358 3.99 25.76 -10.64
CA VAL A 358 4.71 26.66 -11.57
C VAL A 358 3.74 27.51 -12.40
N LEU A 359 2.65 26.91 -12.88
CA LEU A 359 1.71 27.61 -13.76
C LEU A 359 0.83 28.63 -13.02
N TYR A 360 0.39 28.31 -11.80
CA TYR A 360 -0.69 29.05 -11.13
C TYR A 360 -0.29 29.77 -9.84
N ALA A 361 0.91 29.54 -9.28
CA ALA A 361 1.41 30.26 -8.11
C ALA A 361 2.50 31.30 -8.47
N LYS A 362 2.23 32.11 -9.49
CA LYS A 362 3.08 33.23 -9.92
C LYS A 362 2.94 34.43 -8.96
N PRO A 363 3.89 35.39 -8.96
CA PRO A 363 3.71 36.63 -8.20
C PRO A 363 2.41 37.34 -8.54
N GLY A 364 1.56 37.57 -7.53
CA GLY A 364 0.22 38.16 -7.69
C GLY A 364 -0.94 37.17 -7.80
N SER A 365 -0.66 35.86 -7.89
CA SER A 365 -1.68 34.81 -7.82
C SER A 365 -2.42 34.81 -6.46
N GLN A 366 -3.66 34.33 -6.47
CA GLN A 366 -4.48 34.19 -5.26
C GLN A 366 -4.12 32.97 -4.40
N LEU A 367 -3.43 31.99 -4.99
CA LEU A 367 -2.93 30.80 -4.28
C LEU A 367 -1.40 30.77 -4.30
N SER A 368 -0.80 30.48 -3.15
CA SER A 368 0.63 30.22 -3.04
C SER A 368 0.98 28.79 -3.48
N PRO A 369 2.26 28.48 -3.76
CA PRO A 369 2.69 27.12 -4.05
C PRO A 369 2.33 26.15 -2.91
N GLU A 370 2.45 26.57 -1.65
CA GLU A 370 2.12 25.77 -0.47
C GLU A 370 0.62 25.50 -0.38
N GLN A 371 -0.25 26.45 -0.75
CA GLN A 371 -1.70 26.23 -0.76
C GLN A 371 -2.10 25.19 -1.82
N ILE A 372 -1.53 25.29 -3.02
CA ILE A 372 -1.74 24.30 -4.09
C ILE A 372 -1.24 22.92 -3.62
N GLN A 373 -0.02 22.87 -3.09
CA GLN A 373 0.56 21.60 -2.66
C GLN A 373 -0.22 20.96 -1.52
N ASN A 374 -0.58 21.73 -0.49
CA ASN A 374 -1.36 21.25 0.64
C ASN A 374 -2.70 20.66 0.18
N LEU A 375 -3.38 21.31 -0.77
CA LEU A 375 -4.64 20.84 -1.35
C LEU A 375 -4.50 19.46 -2.00
N CYS A 376 -3.44 19.26 -2.81
CA CYS A 376 -3.15 17.97 -3.43
C CYS A 376 -2.79 16.89 -2.40
N LEU A 377 -2.08 17.27 -1.34
CA LEU A 377 -1.66 16.37 -0.27
C LEU A 377 -2.81 15.94 0.66
N HIS A 378 -3.99 16.56 0.59
CA HIS A 378 -5.19 16.06 1.27
C HIS A 378 -5.57 14.63 0.83
N CYS A 379 -5.24 14.26 -0.41
CA CYS A 379 -5.51 12.93 -0.96
C CYS A 379 -4.25 12.08 -1.10
N HIS A 380 -3.17 12.61 -1.67
CA HIS A 380 -1.99 11.82 -2.05
C HIS A 380 -0.95 11.64 -0.92
N GLY A 381 -0.95 12.56 0.06
CA GLY A 381 0.00 12.61 1.18
C GLY A 381 -0.72 12.74 2.53
N VAL A 382 -1.92 12.15 2.60
CA VAL A 382 -2.98 12.48 3.56
C VAL A 382 -2.54 12.35 5.02
N MET A 383 -1.77 11.32 5.37
CA MET A 383 -1.34 11.12 6.75
C MET A 383 -0.33 12.19 7.19
N GLY A 384 0.66 12.48 6.34
CA GLY A 384 1.65 13.53 6.61
C GLY A 384 1.01 14.90 6.73
N GLN A 385 0.15 15.24 5.77
CA GLN A 385 -0.59 16.51 5.74
C GLN A 385 -1.47 16.69 6.98
N ARG A 386 -2.26 15.67 7.34
CA ARG A 386 -3.19 15.76 8.47
C ARG A 386 -2.47 15.74 9.82
N GLN A 387 -1.44 14.92 9.97
CA GLN A 387 -0.62 14.91 11.19
C GLN A 387 0.09 16.25 11.38
N PHE A 388 0.68 16.82 10.30
CA PHE A 388 1.29 18.13 10.35
C PHE A 388 0.30 19.23 10.74
N THR A 389 -0.88 19.25 10.13
CA THR A 389 -1.94 20.23 10.44
C THR A 389 -2.43 20.13 11.87
N ALA A 390 -2.53 18.91 12.42
CA ALA A 390 -2.91 18.69 13.81
C ALA A 390 -1.86 19.23 14.78
N ASP A 391 -0.58 19.05 14.48
CA ASP A 391 0.53 19.47 15.34
C ASP A 391 0.87 20.96 15.17
N HIS A 392 0.58 21.54 14.00
CA HIS A 392 0.86 22.93 13.63
C HIS A 392 -0.40 23.66 13.11
N PRO A 393 -1.40 23.93 13.96
CA PRO A 393 -2.64 24.56 13.54
C PRO A 393 -2.41 25.89 12.80
N GLY A 394 -3.00 26.02 11.62
CA GLY A 394 -2.91 27.21 10.78
C GLY A 394 -1.69 27.25 9.84
N GLN A 395 -0.79 26.26 9.91
CA GLN A 395 0.29 26.08 8.93
C GLN A 395 -0.14 25.11 7.83
N LEU A 396 0.37 25.33 6.62
CA LEU A 396 0.12 24.48 5.45
C LEU A 396 1.24 23.46 5.31
N PHE A 397 0.92 22.21 4.95
CA PHE A 397 1.93 21.21 4.64
C PHE A 397 2.33 21.25 3.16
N SER A 398 3.63 21.35 2.88
CA SER A 398 4.17 21.41 1.51
C SER A 398 5.34 20.44 1.32
N LEU A 399 5.74 20.19 0.05
CA LEU A 399 6.89 19.34 -0.23
C LEU A 399 8.21 19.94 0.29
N ALA A 400 8.31 21.26 0.36
CA ALA A 400 9.44 21.94 0.97
C ALA A 400 9.51 21.66 2.48
N GLN A 401 8.37 21.68 3.18
CA GLN A 401 8.32 21.32 4.58
C GLN A 401 8.61 19.84 4.82
N ALA A 402 8.13 18.95 3.94
CA ALA A 402 8.46 17.53 4.00
C ALA A 402 9.98 17.27 3.85
N GLY A 403 10.69 18.14 3.13
CA GLY A 403 12.15 18.08 2.97
C GLY A 403 12.97 18.50 4.18
N LEU A 404 12.35 19.09 5.22
CA LEU A 404 13.05 19.52 6.44
C LEU A 404 13.33 18.32 7.36
N ALA A 405 14.52 18.28 7.97
CA ALA A 405 14.95 17.16 8.80
C ALA A 405 14.06 16.95 10.04
N GLU A 406 13.63 18.04 10.67
CA GLU A 406 12.69 18.05 11.80
C GLU A 406 11.30 17.52 11.43
N ASN A 407 10.94 17.54 10.15
CA ASN A 407 9.66 17.09 9.63
C ASN A 407 9.72 15.66 9.05
N LYS A 408 10.81 14.91 9.30
CA LYS A 408 10.97 13.53 8.81
C LYS A 408 9.74 12.66 9.07
N GLN A 409 9.10 12.78 10.23
CA GLN A 409 7.89 12.01 10.54
C GLN A 409 6.71 12.29 9.60
N TYR A 410 6.47 13.56 9.25
CA TYR A 410 5.38 13.94 8.36
C TYR A 410 5.66 13.50 6.93
N HIS A 411 6.93 13.60 6.50
CA HIS A 411 7.35 13.10 5.21
C HIS A 411 7.24 11.58 5.11
N SER A 412 7.67 10.84 6.13
CA SER A 412 7.48 9.38 6.19
C SER A 412 6.02 8.98 6.08
N LEU A 413 5.12 9.65 6.83
CA LEU A 413 3.67 9.44 6.74
C LEU A 413 3.10 9.81 5.36
N GLN A 414 3.60 10.86 4.72
CA GLN A 414 3.22 11.23 3.36
C GLN A 414 3.62 10.16 2.34
N LEU A 415 4.85 9.66 2.43
CA LEU A 415 5.41 8.68 1.49
C LEU A 415 4.77 7.30 1.58
N ASP A 416 4.11 6.99 2.70
CA ASP A 416 3.35 5.75 2.90
C ASP A 416 1.94 5.79 2.25
N GLY A 417 1.63 6.89 1.55
CA GLY A 417 0.44 7.02 0.71
C GLY A 417 -0.87 7.00 1.49
N ILE A 418 -1.92 6.44 0.88
CA ILE A 418 -3.24 6.27 1.49
C ILE A 418 -3.24 4.93 2.24
N SER A 419 -2.66 4.95 3.44
CA SER A 419 -2.37 3.76 4.26
C SER A 419 -3.53 3.27 5.12
N CYS A 420 -3.32 2.16 5.83
CA CYS A 420 -4.32 1.44 6.61
C CYS A 420 -5.05 2.37 7.59
N THR A 421 -4.29 3.23 8.28
CA THR A 421 -4.80 4.15 9.29
C THR A 421 -5.56 5.34 8.70
N VAL A 422 -5.58 5.52 7.38
CA VAL A 422 -6.47 6.47 6.71
C VAL A 422 -7.87 5.88 6.65
N CYS A 423 -8.06 4.82 5.85
CA CYS A 423 -9.38 4.25 5.58
C CYS A 423 -10.03 3.65 6.83
N HIS A 424 -9.25 2.95 7.67
CA HIS A 424 -9.81 2.27 8.85
C HIS A 424 -10.07 3.22 10.04
N GLN A 425 -9.66 4.50 9.96
CA GLN A 425 -10.01 5.51 10.97
C GLN A 425 -11.09 6.49 10.52
N MET A 426 -11.46 6.49 9.23
CA MET A 426 -12.55 7.34 8.74
C MET A 426 -13.79 7.14 9.61
N ALA A 427 -14.45 8.21 10.03
CA ALA A 427 -15.73 8.10 10.69
C ALA A 427 -16.81 7.75 9.65
N ASP A 428 -17.92 7.16 10.13
CA ASP A 428 -19.06 6.81 9.29
C ASP A 428 -19.54 8.01 8.44
N PRO A 429 -19.45 7.92 7.09
CA PRO A 429 -19.86 9.00 6.20
C PRO A 429 -21.33 8.89 5.77
N THR A 430 -22.08 7.86 6.20
CA THR A 430 -23.43 7.54 5.69
C THR A 430 -24.36 8.76 5.74
N GLY A 431 -24.33 9.52 6.84
CA GLY A 431 -25.15 10.73 7.02
C GLY A 431 -24.61 12.02 6.38
N ASP A 432 -23.43 12.00 5.75
CA ASP A 432 -22.75 13.22 5.32
C ASP A 432 -23.31 13.82 4.03
N ASP A 433 -23.31 15.15 3.95
CA ASP A 433 -23.57 15.85 2.68
C ASP A 433 -22.35 15.69 1.77
N LEU A 434 -22.56 15.11 0.58
CA LEU A 434 -21.52 14.90 -0.43
C LEU A 434 -20.85 16.21 -0.88
N THR A 435 -21.53 17.37 -0.76
CA THR A 435 -20.90 18.68 -1.03
C THR A 435 -19.84 19.07 0.00
N ARG A 436 -19.76 18.34 1.12
CA ARG A 436 -18.77 18.50 2.19
C ARG A 436 -17.84 17.30 2.34
N THR A 437 -18.09 16.22 1.61
CA THR A 437 -17.29 14.98 1.67
C THR A 437 -16.58 14.77 0.33
N ARG A 438 -15.63 15.64 0.05
CA ARG A 438 -14.93 15.75 -1.25
C ARG A 438 -13.53 16.33 -1.05
N THR A 439 -12.64 16.15 -2.02
CA THR A 439 -11.26 16.68 -2.00
C THR A 439 -10.50 16.30 -0.71
N GLY A 440 -10.64 15.04 -0.29
CA GLY A 440 -9.99 14.49 0.89
C GLY A 440 -10.58 14.99 2.22
N ASP A 441 -11.72 15.69 2.23
CA ASP A 441 -12.36 16.19 3.45
C ASP A 441 -13.24 15.11 4.11
N PHE A 442 -12.61 14.22 4.87
CA PHE A 442 -13.27 13.24 5.72
C PHE A 442 -12.96 13.45 7.21
N ARG A 443 -13.88 12.98 8.05
CA ARG A 443 -13.72 12.95 9.50
C ARG A 443 -12.98 11.70 9.95
N LEU A 444 -12.24 11.84 11.05
CA LEU A 444 -11.68 10.70 11.77
C LEU A 444 -12.57 10.32 12.95
N SER A 445 -12.58 9.04 13.28
CA SER A 445 -13.23 8.55 14.49
C SER A 445 -12.52 9.09 15.73
N PRO A 446 -13.25 9.47 16.80
CA PRO A 446 -12.63 9.94 18.03
C PRO A 446 -11.85 8.79 18.70
N ARG A 447 -10.91 9.12 19.58
CA ARG A 447 -10.26 8.10 20.41
C ARG A 447 -11.22 7.53 21.45
N GLU A 448 -11.04 6.26 21.78
CA GLU A 448 -11.74 5.57 22.86
C GLU A 448 -10.75 5.25 23.98
N ASN A 449 -10.94 5.84 25.17
CA ASN A 449 -10.04 5.66 26.31
C ASN A 449 -8.56 5.94 25.98
N GLY A 450 -8.31 6.93 25.11
CA GLY A 450 -6.98 7.29 24.63
C GLY A 450 -6.47 6.46 23.43
N ASN A 451 -7.17 5.40 23.04
CA ASN A 451 -6.80 4.54 21.92
C ASN A 451 -7.44 4.99 20.60
N LEU A 452 -6.74 4.75 19.49
CA LEU A 452 -7.30 4.90 18.15
C LEU A 452 -8.43 3.89 17.93
N GLN A 453 -9.46 4.26 17.16
CA GLN A 453 -10.48 3.30 16.70
C GLN A 453 -10.12 2.86 15.28
N ILE A 454 -9.89 1.56 15.10
CA ILE A 454 -9.59 0.95 13.80
C ILE A 454 -10.77 0.07 13.40
N HIS A 455 -11.54 0.51 12.42
CA HIS A 455 -12.79 -0.14 12.02
C HIS A 455 -12.57 -1.24 11.00
N GLY A 456 -13.40 -2.27 10.99
CA GLY A 456 -13.40 -3.36 10.00
C GLY A 456 -14.83 -3.88 9.80
N PRO A 457 -15.17 -4.47 8.65
CA PRO A 457 -16.54 -4.92 8.38
C PRO A 457 -16.89 -6.26 9.05
N LEU A 458 -16.00 -6.82 9.87
CA LEU A 458 -16.12 -8.18 10.40
C LEU A 458 -16.39 -8.17 11.91
N ALA A 459 -17.41 -8.90 12.31
CA ALA A 459 -17.82 -9.02 13.72
C ALA A 459 -16.80 -9.72 14.60
N ASN A 460 -16.78 -9.37 15.88
CA ASN A 460 -15.92 -9.97 16.92
C ASN A 460 -14.42 -9.97 16.54
N PRO A 461 -13.80 -8.82 16.26
CA PRO A 461 -12.36 -8.78 16.04
C PRO A 461 -11.60 -9.11 17.34
N ALA A 462 -10.44 -9.75 17.23
CA ALA A 462 -9.53 -9.89 18.36
C ALA A 462 -8.92 -8.50 18.67
N THR A 463 -9.03 -8.02 19.90
CA THR A 463 -8.66 -6.64 20.25
C THR A 463 -7.34 -6.53 21.00
N PHE A 464 -7.05 -7.50 21.87
CA PHE A 464 -5.95 -7.44 22.83
C PHE A 464 -4.58 -7.08 22.21
N PRO A 465 -4.10 -7.73 21.12
CA PRO A 465 -2.77 -7.42 20.59
C PRO A 465 -2.60 -6.00 20.07
N MET A 466 -3.64 -5.42 19.46
CA MET A 466 -3.59 -4.05 18.94
C MET A 466 -3.69 -3.00 20.05
N ILE A 467 -4.42 -3.29 21.12
CA ILE A 467 -4.48 -2.41 22.29
C ILE A 467 -3.09 -2.30 22.92
N GLU A 468 -2.44 -3.44 23.17
CA GLU A 468 -1.14 -3.49 23.83
C GLU A 468 0.00 -2.93 22.95
N SER A 469 -0.02 -3.22 21.64
CA SER A 469 1.10 -2.89 20.76
C SER A 469 0.99 -1.50 20.11
N LEU A 470 -0.23 -1.07 19.78
CA LEU A 470 -0.48 0.11 18.94
C LEU A 470 -1.33 1.20 19.62
N ALA A 471 -1.87 0.94 20.82
CA ALA A 471 -2.90 1.78 21.45
C ALA A 471 -4.07 2.01 20.50
N ALA A 472 -4.52 0.91 19.87
CA ALA A 472 -5.61 0.90 18.91
C ALA A 472 -6.62 -0.20 19.25
N VAL A 473 -7.92 0.13 19.16
CA VAL A 473 -9.03 -0.80 19.40
C VAL A 473 -9.67 -1.16 18.06
N PRO A 474 -9.59 -2.43 17.63
CA PRO A 474 -10.35 -2.95 16.49
C PRO A 474 -11.85 -2.92 16.77
N LYS A 475 -12.65 -2.40 15.83
CA LYS A 475 -14.11 -2.36 15.93
C LYS A 475 -14.80 -2.81 14.67
N GLU A 476 -15.94 -3.45 14.84
CA GLU A 476 -16.84 -3.73 13.72
C GLU A 476 -17.53 -2.44 13.28
N ALA A 477 -17.56 -2.18 11.97
CA ALA A 477 -18.40 -1.12 11.40
C ALA A 477 -18.85 -1.47 9.97
N ALA A 478 -20.17 -1.50 9.76
CA ALA A 478 -20.78 -1.92 8.51
C ALA A 478 -20.53 -0.95 7.34
N TYR A 479 -20.41 0.36 7.61
CA TYR A 479 -20.20 1.38 6.57
C TYR A 479 -18.90 1.20 5.78
N LEU A 480 -17.96 0.35 6.23
CA LEU A 480 -16.75 0.03 5.46
C LEU A 480 -17.05 -0.74 4.18
N GLN A 481 -18.27 -1.28 4.04
CA GLN A 481 -18.75 -1.94 2.82
C GLN A 481 -19.48 -0.99 1.86
N ASP A 482 -19.75 0.25 2.28
CA ASP A 482 -20.47 1.29 1.52
C ASP A 482 -19.51 2.08 0.62
N SER A 483 -19.87 2.23 -0.66
CA SER A 483 -19.12 3.01 -1.65
C SER A 483 -18.80 4.44 -1.19
N LYS A 484 -19.61 5.02 -0.31
CA LYS A 484 -19.43 6.37 0.24
C LYS A 484 -18.15 6.53 1.05
N LEU A 485 -17.55 5.44 1.54
CA LEU A 485 -16.20 5.44 2.11
C LEU A 485 -15.17 6.03 1.12
N CYS A 486 -15.33 5.76 -0.18
CA CYS A 486 -14.41 6.22 -1.23
C CYS A 486 -14.69 7.66 -1.68
N ALA A 487 -15.88 8.21 -1.38
CA ALA A 487 -16.38 9.44 -1.97
C ALA A 487 -15.50 10.67 -1.69
N SER A 488 -14.88 10.76 -0.52
CA SER A 488 -14.05 11.91 -0.12
C SER A 488 -12.86 12.12 -1.05
N CYS A 489 -12.23 11.04 -1.52
CA CYS A 489 -11.07 11.08 -2.41
C CYS A 489 -11.47 10.94 -3.89
N HIS A 490 -12.63 10.32 -4.18
CA HIS A 490 -13.14 10.10 -5.55
C HIS A 490 -14.24 11.07 -5.98
N THR A 491 -14.36 12.20 -5.27
CA THR A 491 -15.08 13.40 -5.67
C THR A 491 -14.14 14.58 -5.43
N VAL A 492 -13.55 15.11 -6.48
CA VAL A 492 -12.52 16.15 -6.39
C VAL A 492 -13.09 17.46 -6.91
N TYR A 493 -13.17 18.45 -6.02
CA TYR A 493 -13.71 19.78 -6.30
C TYR A 493 -12.63 20.83 -6.03
N LEU A 494 -12.22 21.53 -7.09
CA LEU A 494 -11.04 22.40 -7.10
C LEU A 494 -11.40 23.80 -7.60
N PRO A 495 -10.64 24.83 -7.17
CA PRO A 495 -10.71 26.14 -7.81
C PRO A 495 -10.23 26.07 -9.25
N VAL A 496 -10.87 26.84 -10.12
CA VAL A 496 -10.42 27.08 -11.50
C VAL A 496 -9.80 28.47 -11.57
N LEU A 497 -8.58 28.56 -12.07
CA LEU A 497 -7.77 29.76 -12.14
C LEU A 497 -7.53 30.18 -13.60
N ASP A 498 -7.52 31.50 -13.83
CA ASP A 498 -6.99 32.06 -15.08
C ASP A 498 -5.44 31.98 -15.14
N THR A 499 -4.86 32.31 -16.29
CA THR A 499 -3.41 32.29 -16.51
C THR A 499 -2.65 33.32 -15.66
N GLN A 500 -3.35 34.28 -15.05
CA GLN A 500 -2.83 35.25 -14.07
C GLN A 500 -2.94 34.75 -12.62
N GLY A 501 -3.52 33.57 -12.38
CA GLY A 501 -3.65 32.97 -11.06
C GLY A 501 -4.78 33.54 -10.22
N LYS A 502 -5.82 34.11 -10.84
CA LYS A 502 -7.06 34.51 -10.16
C LYS A 502 -8.09 33.39 -10.27
N ILE A 503 -8.74 33.09 -9.15
CA ILE A 503 -9.85 32.15 -9.07
C ILE A 503 -11.06 32.74 -9.80
N LEU A 504 -11.56 32.00 -10.78
CA LEU A 504 -12.76 32.34 -11.55
C LEU A 504 -14.00 31.68 -10.95
N GLU A 505 -13.90 30.40 -10.63
CA GLU A 505 -14.97 29.57 -10.12
C GLU A 505 -14.42 28.30 -9.45
N TYR A 506 -15.30 27.36 -9.09
CA TYR A 506 -14.91 26.03 -8.62
C TYR A 506 -15.69 24.97 -9.40
N LYS A 507 -15.02 23.88 -9.77
CA LYS A 507 -15.61 22.79 -10.55
C LYS A 507 -15.22 21.43 -9.98
N TYR A 508 -16.01 20.41 -10.33
CA TYR A 508 -15.61 19.02 -10.14
C TYR A 508 -14.54 18.69 -11.20
N GLU A 509 -13.32 18.42 -10.74
CA GLU A 509 -12.23 17.92 -11.59
C GLU A 509 -12.31 16.41 -11.74
N GLN A 510 -12.75 15.70 -10.69
CA GLN A 510 -13.10 14.27 -10.75
C GLN A 510 -14.45 14.03 -10.11
N ALA A 511 -15.27 13.22 -10.77
CA ALA A 511 -16.63 12.93 -10.34
C ALA A 511 -16.89 11.42 -10.22
N THR A 512 -15.87 10.56 -10.10
CA THR A 512 -16.01 9.09 -10.13
C THR A 512 -17.10 8.54 -9.21
N TYR A 513 -17.18 9.01 -7.97
CA TYR A 513 -18.25 8.57 -7.06
C TYR A 513 -19.63 9.07 -7.52
N LEU A 514 -19.74 10.30 -8.03
CA LEU A 514 -21.00 10.85 -8.57
C LEU A 514 -21.43 10.12 -9.85
N GLU A 515 -20.48 9.73 -10.70
CA GLU A 515 -20.71 8.88 -11.87
C GLU A 515 -21.29 7.53 -11.44
N TRP A 516 -20.74 6.91 -10.38
CA TRP A 516 -21.29 5.68 -9.79
C TRP A 516 -22.70 5.86 -9.24
N VAL A 517 -22.96 6.95 -8.51
CA VAL A 517 -24.32 7.26 -8.02
C VAL A 517 -25.31 7.40 -9.20
N ASN A 518 -24.86 7.98 -10.31
CA ASN A 518 -25.62 8.10 -11.56
C ASN A 518 -25.46 6.89 -12.48
N SER A 519 -25.47 5.67 -11.93
CA SER A 519 -25.44 4.43 -12.68
C SER A 519 -26.43 3.41 -12.11
N ASP A 520 -26.58 2.29 -12.80
CA ASP A 520 -27.30 1.10 -12.30
C ASP A 520 -26.47 0.26 -11.32
N PHE A 521 -25.20 0.62 -11.08
CA PHE A 521 -24.34 0.00 -10.06
C PHE A 521 -24.55 0.59 -8.66
N ASN A 522 -25.23 1.74 -8.56
CA ASN A 522 -25.56 2.35 -7.29
C ASN A 522 -26.46 1.43 -6.44
N ASP A 523 -26.42 1.58 -5.12
CA ASP A 523 -27.18 0.76 -4.19
C ASP A 523 -28.68 0.82 -4.47
N GLY A 524 -29.34 -0.35 -4.44
CA GLY A 524 -30.77 -0.49 -4.73
C GLY A 524 -31.15 -0.40 -6.21
N ARG A 525 -30.19 -0.33 -7.14
CA ARG A 525 -30.40 -0.36 -8.60
C ARG A 525 -30.23 -1.79 -9.17
N PRO A 526 -30.63 -2.04 -10.44
CA PRO A 526 -30.67 -3.39 -11.02
C PRO A 526 -29.33 -4.12 -11.05
N GLN A 527 -28.20 -3.40 -11.09
CA GLN A 527 -26.84 -3.97 -11.12
C GLN A 527 -26.03 -3.57 -9.88
N ALA A 528 -26.70 -3.31 -8.75
CA ALA A 528 -26.08 -2.80 -7.53
C ALA A 528 -24.81 -3.56 -7.16
N GLN A 529 -23.70 -2.85 -7.17
CA GLN A 529 -22.40 -3.36 -6.79
C GLN A 529 -21.53 -2.22 -6.25
N SER A 530 -21.10 -2.33 -5.00
CA SER A 530 -20.32 -1.29 -4.33
C SER A 530 -18.89 -1.21 -4.87
N CYS A 531 -18.23 -0.06 -4.64
CA CYS A 531 -16.82 0.13 -5.01
C CYS A 531 -15.95 -1.02 -4.47
N GLN A 532 -16.18 -1.43 -3.22
CA GLN A 532 -15.48 -2.52 -2.55
C GLN A 532 -15.75 -3.87 -3.22
N GLN A 533 -16.98 -4.15 -3.64
CA GLN A 533 -17.28 -5.44 -4.29
C GLN A 533 -16.50 -5.62 -5.60
N CYS A 534 -16.29 -4.54 -6.37
CA CYS A 534 -15.44 -4.54 -7.58
C CYS A 534 -13.93 -4.56 -7.26
N HIS A 535 -13.47 -3.61 -6.43
CA HIS A 535 -12.04 -3.31 -6.24
C HIS A 535 -11.38 -4.08 -5.09
N MET A 536 -12.18 -4.75 -4.26
CA MET A 536 -11.76 -5.62 -3.16
C MET A 536 -12.45 -6.99 -3.30
N PRO A 537 -12.15 -7.76 -4.38
CA PRO A 537 -12.82 -9.02 -4.62
C PRO A 537 -12.54 -10.03 -3.51
N ASP A 538 -13.47 -10.94 -3.28
CA ASP A 538 -13.32 -12.06 -2.34
C ASP A 538 -12.76 -13.33 -3.01
N THR A 539 -12.25 -13.20 -4.24
CA THR A 539 -11.70 -14.30 -5.03
C THR A 539 -10.27 -14.02 -5.50
N PHE A 540 -9.49 -15.08 -5.66
CA PHE A 540 -8.18 -15.09 -6.31
C PHE A 540 -8.13 -16.21 -7.35
N ALA A 541 -7.73 -15.91 -8.58
CA ALA A 541 -7.75 -16.86 -9.70
C ALA A 541 -9.10 -17.60 -9.87
N GLY A 542 -10.21 -16.88 -9.66
CA GLY A 542 -11.57 -17.43 -9.73
C GLY A 542 -12.00 -18.28 -8.53
N GLN A 543 -11.14 -18.46 -7.52
CA GLN A 543 -11.45 -19.24 -6.32
C GLN A 543 -11.77 -18.32 -5.13
N PRO A 544 -12.87 -18.55 -4.39
CA PRO A 544 -13.18 -17.82 -3.17
C PRO A 544 -12.09 -17.94 -2.10
N LEU A 545 -11.75 -16.83 -1.45
CA LEU A 545 -10.88 -16.79 -0.29
C LEU A 545 -11.71 -17.02 0.97
N THR A 546 -11.84 -18.28 1.35
CA THR A 546 -12.56 -18.72 2.55
C THR A 546 -11.58 -19.16 3.64
N ASP A 547 -12.10 -19.27 4.86
CA ASP A 547 -11.40 -19.79 6.04
C ASP A 547 -10.07 -19.08 6.37
N GLN A 548 -10.03 -17.75 6.21
CA GLN A 548 -8.84 -16.95 6.49
C GLN A 548 -8.88 -16.35 7.89
N LYS A 549 -7.74 -16.31 8.60
CA LYS A 549 -7.56 -15.37 9.72
C LYS A 549 -7.14 -14.02 9.13
N ILE A 550 -7.80 -12.95 9.54
CA ILE A 550 -7.48 -11.60 9.03
C ILE A 550 -6.18 -11.03 9.60
N ALA A 551 -5.62 -11.66 10.63
CA ALA A 551 -4.38 -11.29 11.27
C ALA A 551 -3.61 -12.54 11.71
N ASN A 552 -2.30 -12.43 11.68
CA ASN A 552 -1.34 -13.45 12.04
C ASN A 552 -0.67 -13.05 13.36
N VAL A 553 -1.22 -13.45 14.49
CA VAL A 553 -0.65 -13.21 15.84
C VAL A 553 -0.39 -14.53 16.56
N GLN A 554 0.41 -14.52 17.63
CA GLN A 554 0.58 -15.70 18.48
C GLN A 554 -0.71 -15.96 19.27
N ASP A 555 -1.68 -16.62 18.65
CA ASP A 555 -2.95 -17.01 19.26
C ASP A 555 -2.94 -18.47 19.75
N GLN A 556 -4.10 -19.04 20.09
CA GLN A 556 -4.15 -20.39 20.67
C GLN A 556 -3.73 -21.52 19.70
N ASP A 557 -3.48 -21.24 18.42
CA ASP A 557 -2.94 -22.25 17.48
C ASP A 557 -1.42 -22.44 17.66
N PHE A 558 -0.74 -21.52 18.37
CA PHE A 558 0.68 -21.61 18.67
C PHE A 558 0.94 -22.52 19.88
N PRO A 559 2.17 -23.05 20.04
CA PRO A 559 2.57 -23.77 21.24
C PRO A 559 2.33 -22.94 22.51
N PRO A 560 1.97 -23.58 23.64
CA PRO A 560 1.80 -22.89 24.91
C PRO A 560 3.06 -22.10 25.29
N ALA A 561 2.86 -20.92 25.89
CA ALA A 561 3.92 -20.10 26.45
C ALA A 561 3.47 -19.55 27.81
N LEU A 562 4.41 -19.44 28.75
CA LEU A 562 4.15 -18.81 30.05
C LEU A 562 3.77 -17.33 29.85
N ASN A 563 2.84 -16.85 30.69
CA ASN A 563 2.34 -15.47 30.65
C ASN A 563 1.75 -15.07 29.28
N ALA A 564 1.18 -16.01 28.53
CA ALA A 564 0.45 -15.71 27.30
C ALA A 564 -0.98 -15.25 27.62
N ALA A 565 -1.44 -14.22 26.90
CA ALA A 565 -2.83 -13.80 26.91
C ALA A 565 -3.70 -14.83 26.19
N ARG A 566 -4.98 -14.90 26.57
CA ARG A 566 -5.98 -15.73 25.88
C ARG A 566 -6.48 -15.02 24.62
N VAL A 567 -5.64 -14.97 23.60
CA VAL A 567 -5.96 -14.41 22.28
C VAL A 567 -6.39 -15.53 21.34
N GLN A 568 -7.49 -15.33 20.62
CA GLN A 568 -7.92 -16.16 19.50
C GLN A 568 -8.30 -15.26 18.33
N VAL A 569 -7.65 -15.42 17.18
CA VAL A 569 -8.11 -14.79 15.95
C VAL A 569 -9.10 -15.73 15.26
N PRO A 570 -10.36 -15.31 15.05
CA PRO A 570 -11.35 -16.13 14.37
C PRO A 570 -11.02 -16.29 12.88
N ARG A 571 -11.21 -17.51 12.36
CA ARG A 571 -11.26 -17.75 10.92
C ARG A 571 -12.55 -17.20 10.33
N ARG A 572 -12.48 -16.65 9.11
CA ARG A 572 -13.58 -15.95 8.46
C ARG A 572 -14.05 -16.71 7.22
N PRO A 573 -15.36 -16.94 7.06
CA PRO A 573 -15.89 -17.62 5.87
C PRO A 573 -15.75 -16.76 4.61
N HIS A 574 -15.61 -15.44 4.77
CA HIS A 574 -15.44 -14.48 3.69
C HIS A 574 -14.29 -13.54 4.02
N TYR A 575 -13.35 -13.40 3.10
CA TYR A 575 -12.24 -12.46 3.16
C TYR A 575 -12.24 -11.59 1.90
N ARG A 576 -11.93 -10.30 2.06
CA ARG A 576 -11.91 -9.32 0.97
C ARG A 576 -10.47 -8.85 0.74
N ARG A 577 -10.03 -8.95 -0.50
CA ARG A 577 -8.69 -8.58 -0.96
C ARG A 577 -8.48 -7.08 -0.91
N HIS A 578 -7.25 -6.64 -0.73
CA HIS A 578 -6.88 -5.22 -0.86
C HIS A 578 -6.21 -4.98 -2.22
N MET A 579 -6.79 -5.57 -3.29
CA MET A 579 -6.38 -5.37 -4.68
C MET A 579 -6.28 -3.87 -4.97
N LEU A 580 -7.43 -3.17 -4.97
CA LEU A 580 -7.50 -1.71 -5.14
C LEU A 580 -6.78 -1.20 -6.41
N GLN A 581 -6.66 -2.04 -7.46
CA GLN A 581 -6.09 -1.62 -8.74
C GLN A 581 -7.15 -0.97 -9.65
N GLY A 582 -6.70 0.05 -10.38
CA GLY A 582 -7.28 0.49 -11.65
C GLY A 582 -6.36 0.13 -12.83
N ALA A 583 -6.50 0.82 -13.96
CA ALA A 583 -5.77 0.49 -15.19
C ALA A 583 -4.38 1.15 -15.35
N ASN A 584 -3.82 1.76 -14.30
CA ASN A 584 -2.53 2.47 -14.38
C ASN A 584 -1.31 1.52 -14.37
N VAL A 585 -1.28 0.55 -15.27
CA VAL A 585 -0.16 -0.39 -15.43
C VAL A 585 1.15 0.33 -15.73
N PHE A 586 1.08 1.48 -16.40
CA PHE A 586 2.22 2.37 -16.69
C PHE A 586 2.96 2.78 -15.41
N GLY A 587 2.23 3.24 -14.39
CA GLY A 587 2.82 3.58 -13.09
C GLY A 587 3.41 2.36 -12.38
N LEU A 588 2.68 1.23 -12.38
CA LEU A 588 3.15 -0.01 -11.75
C LEU A 588 4.46 -0.53 -12.38
N GLU A 589 4.61 -0.45 -13.70
CA GLU A 589 5.85 -0.81 -14.38
C GLU A 589 7.00 0.17 -14.08
N MET A 590 6.72 1.46 -13.86
CA MET A 590 7.76 2.38 -13.36
C MET A 590 8.28 1.95 -11.98
N PHE A 591 7.41 1.54 -11.06
CA PHE A 591 7.84 0.98 -9.76
C PHE A 591 8.59 -0.35 -9.89
N HIS A 592 8.25 -1.14 -10.91
CA HIS A 592 8.89 -2.42 -11.16
C HIS A 592 10.30 -2.27 -11.72
N GLN A 593 10.51 -1.32 -12.64
CA GLN A 593 11.78 -1.10 -13.32
C GLN A 593 12.71 -0.12 -12.57
N PHE A 594 12.17 0.79 -11.77
CA PHE A 594 12.93 1.83 -11.04
C PHE A 594 12.67 1.86 -9.53
N PRO A 595 12.73 0.71 -8.83
CA PRO A 595 12.41 0.65 -7.40
C PRO A 595 13.39 1.44 -6.53
N ASP A 596 14.64 1.60 -6.96
CA ASP A 596 15.70 2.37 -6.31
C ASP A 596 15.47 3.90 -6.36
N ILE A 597 14.96 4.42 -7.48
CA ILE A 597 14.59 5.83 -7.64
C ILE A 597 13.31 6.14 -6.86
N LEU A 598 12.34 5.23 -6.89
CA LEU A 598 11.02 5.42 -6.26
C LEU A 598 10.98 4.97 -4.79
N GLY A 599 12.08 4.41 -4.28
CA GLY A 599 12.28 4.10 -2.87
C GLY A 599 11.42 2.93 -2.37
N VAL A 600 11.17 1.91 -3.19
CA VAL A 600 10.32 0.76 -2.81
C VAL A 600 11.09 -0.55 -2.73
N ARG A 601 10.74 -1.39 -1.76
CA ARG A 601 11.27 -2.75 -1.61
C ARG A 601 10.40 -3.74 -2.37
N LEU A 602 10.96 -4.44 -3.36
CA LEU A 602 10.21 -5.43 -4.17
C LEU A 602 9.95 -6.76 -3.45
N LYS A 603 10.78 -7.12 -2.46
CA LYS A 603 10.65 -8.39 -1.72
C LYS A 603 9.83 -8.17 -0.45
N SER A 604 8.78 -8.96 -0.27
CA SER A 604 8.03 -9.00 0.99
C SER A 604 8.93 -9.54 2.09
N PHE A 605 9.02 -8.81 3.20
CA PHE A 605 9.81 -9.23 4.36
C PHE A 605 9.17 -10.45 5.04
N MET A 606 7.84 -10.43 5.24
CA MET A 606 7.14 -11.45 6.01
C MET A 606 7.06 -12.80 5.29
N THR A 607 6.83 -12.81 3.98
CA THR A 607 6.69 -14.07 3.20
C THR A 607 7.97 -14.45 2.46
N GLY A 608 8.89 -13.50 2.24
CA GLY A 608 10.04 -13.66 1.36
C GLY A 608 9.69 -13.64 -0.13
N PHE A 609 8.42 -13.47 -0.50
CA PHE A 609 7.97 -13.47 -1.89
C PHE A 609 8.38 -12.20 -2.64
N SER A 610 8.60 -12.33 -3.93
CA SER A 610 8.99 -11.24 -4.84
C SER A 610 8.03 -11.07 -6.02
N ASN A 611 6.86 -11.73 -5.96
CA ASN A 611 5.85 -11.76 -7.03
C ASN A 611 4.67 -10.81 -6.78
N GLY A 612 4.66 -10.02 -5.70
CA GLY A 612 3.57 -9.11 -5.35
C GLY A 612 3.30 -8.04 -6.42
N LEU A 613 4.28 -7.21 -6.77
CA LEU A 613 4.15 -6.19 -7.81
C LEU A 613 3.87 -6.79 -9.20
N PRO A 614 4.58 -7.85 -9.66
CA PRO A 614 4.21 -8.56 -10.88
C PRO A 614 2.76 -9.06 -10.90
N GLN A 615 2.23 -9.51 -9.76
CA GLN A 615 0.82 -9.91 -9.66
C GLN A 615 -0.12 -8.70 -9.73
N ALA A 616 0.22 -7.56 -9.12
CA ALA A 616 -0.55 -6.33 -9.23
C ALA A 616 -0.63 -5.83 -10.68
N ILE A 617 0.47 -5.90 -11.43
CA ILE A 617 0.54 -5.59 -12.86
C ILE A 617 -0.40 -6.51 -13.66
N ARG A 618 -0.33 -7.82 -13.45
CA ARG A 618 -1.22 -8.79 -14.10
C ARG A 618 -2.69 -8.53 -13.77
N ASN A 619 -3.00 -8.28 -12.49
CA ASN A 619 -4.35 -7.97 -12.02
C ASN A 619 -4.92 -6.73 -12.71
N ALA A 620 -4.11 -5.67 -12.84
CA ALA A 620 -4.50 -4.42 -13.51
C ALA A 620 -4.68 -4.60 -15.02
N ALA A 621 -3.78 -5.34 -15.68
CA ALA A 621 -3.86 -5.63 -17.11
C ALA A 621 -5.06 -6.53 -17.46
N ASP A 622 -5.32 -7.56 -16.65
CA ASP A 622 -6.51 -8.42 -16.78
C ASP A 622 -7.81 -7.62 -16.56
N GLY A 623 -7.86 -6.79 -15.51
CA GLY A 623 -9.01 -5.92 -15.25
C GLY A 623 -9.28 -4.94 -16.39
N ALA A 624 -8.23 -4.38 -16.99
CA ALA A 624 -8.33 -3.54 -18.18
C ALA A 624 -8.94 -4.34 -19.35
N LEU A 625 -8.34 -5.47 -19.74
CA LEU A 625 -8.73 -6.23 -20.93
C LEU A 625 -10.12 -6.89 -20.83
N ASN A 626 -10.45 -7.45 -19.66
CA ASN A 626 -11.56 -8.39 -19.53
C ASN A 626 -12.77 -7.84 -18.75
N ARG A 627 -12.63 -6.68 -18.09
CA ARG A 627 -13.65 -6.15 -17.16
C ARG A 627 -13.92 -4.65 -17.29
N SER A 628 -13.35 -3.97 -18.28
CA SER A 628 -13.51 -2.52 -18.46
C SER A 628 -14.44 -2.17 -19.61
N VAL A 629 -14.13 -2.63 -20.83
CA VAL A 629 -14.92 -2.32 -22.03
C VAL A 629 -15.18 -3.59 -22.83
N LYS A 630 -16.45 -3.85 -23.14
CA LYS A 630 -16.82 -4.88 -24.11
C LYS A 630 -16.85 -4.25 -25.51
N VAL A 631 -16.18 -4.85 -26.48
CA VAL A 631 -16.18 -4.40 -27.88
C VAL A 631 -16.88 -5.44 -28.74
N GLU A 632 -17.71 -5.01 -29.68
CA GLU A 632 -18.47 -5.89 -30.58
C GLU A 632 -18.59 -5.28 -31.99
N ILE A 633 -18.22 -6.03 -33.03
CA ILE A 633 -18.47 -5.68 -34.43
C ILE A 633 -19.89 -6.17 -34.77
N MET A 634 -20.91 -5.35 -34.49
CA MET A 634 -22.32 -5.70 -34.63
C MET A 634 -22.69 -6.12 -36.06
N GLN A 635 -22.16 -5.42 -37.05
CA GLN A 635 -22.44 -5.64 -38.46
C GLN A 635 -21.17 -5.44 -39.27
N LEU A 636 -20.96 -6.31 -40.26
CA LEU A 636 -19.85 -6.22 -41.21
C LEU A 636 -20.37 -6.54 -42.61
N THR A 637 -20.33 -5.56 -43.51
CA THR A 637 -20.77 -5.70 -44.91
C THR A 637 -19.77 -5.05 -45.85
N GLN A 638 -19.79 -5.47 -47.12
CA GLN A 638 -19.00 -4.83 -48.16
C GLN A 638 -19.83 -4.66 -49.43
N THR A 639 -19.79 -3.46 -50.00
CA THR A 639 -20.40 -3.13 -51.29
C THR A 639 -19.33 -2.55 -52.21
N GLY A 640 -19.01 -3.27 -53.29
CA GLY A 640 -17.87 -2.92 -54.14
C GLY A 640 -16.57 -2.90 -53.32
N ASN A 641 -15.87 -1.77 -53.31
CA ASN A 641 -14.64 -1.58 -52.52
C ASN A 641 -14.86 -0.88 -51.17
N GLN A 642 -16.10 -0.54 -50.80
CA GLN A 642 -16.40 0.07 -49.51
C GLN A 642 -16.87 -1.00 -48.52
N LEU A 643 -16.16 -1.13 -47.40
CA LEU A 643 -16.51 -1.98 -46.27
C LEU A 643 -17.19 -1.13 -45.20
N SER A 644 -18.35 -1.56 -44.71
CA SER A 644 -19.04 -0.97 -43.55
C SER A 644 -18.91 -1.90 -42.35
N ALA A 645 -18.40 -1.37 -41.24
CA ALA A 645 -18.33 -2.05 -39.96
C ALA A 645 -18.99 -1.20 -38.87
N ARG A 646 -20.03 -1.72 -38.20
CA ARG A 646 -20.62 -1.06 -37.03
C ARG A 646 -20.01 -1.66 -35.76
N VAL A 647 -19.27 -0.85 -35.02
CA VAL A 647 -18.54 -1.26 -33.83
C VAL A 647 -19.18 -0.64 -32.60
N ARG A 648 -19.61 -1.47 -31.65
CA ARG A 648 -20.15 -1.05 -30.36
C ARG A 648 -19.10 -1.23 -29.27
N SER A 649 -18.93 -0.20 -28.45
CA SER A 649 -18.14 -0.24 -27.22
C SER A 649 -19.07 -0.04 -26.03
N THR A 650 -19.11 -1.00 -25.10
CA THR A 650 -19.96 -0.97 -23.91
C THR A 650 -19.12 -0.90 -22.64
N ASN A 651 -19.40 0.08 -21.80
CA ASN A 651 -18.81 0.23 -20.48
C ASN A 651 -19.30 -0.87 -19.52
N GLN A 652 -18.38 -1.57 -18.87
CA GLN A 652 -18.68 -2.63 -17.89
C GLN A 652 -18.51 -2.19 -16.43
N THR A 653 -18.23 -0.91 -16.20
CA THR A 653 -17.99 -0.32 -14.88
C THR A 653 -19.16 0.58 -14.47
N GLY A 654 -19.30 0.80 -13.16
CA GLY A 654 -20.33 1.69 -12.60
C GLY A 654 -20.05 3.18 -12.78
N HIS A 655 -18.87 3.57 -13.26
CA HIS A 655 -18.48 4.96 -13.49
C HIS A 655 -18.06 5.13 -14.96
N ARG A 656 -17.55 6.29 -15.37
CA ARG A 656 -17.06 6.45 -16.75
C ARG A 656 -15.86 5.54 -17.04
N VAL A 657 -15.64 5.23 -18.32
CA VAL A 657 -14.38 4.62 -18.77
C VAL A 657 -13.72 5.54 -19.81
N PRO A 658 -12.56 6.13 -19.50
CA PRO A 658 -11.85 6.11 -18.21
C PRO A 658 -12.40 7.17 -17.23
N SER A 659 -12.67 6.82 -15.98
CA SER A 659 -12.99 7.79 -14.92
C SER A 659 -11.73 8.37 -14.25
N GLY A 660 -11.89 9.31 -13.33
CA GLY A 660 -10.82 9.99 -12.61
C GLY A 660 -10.22 11.15 -13.41
N VAL A 661 -8.90 11.34 -13.28
CA VAL A 661 -8.16 12.48 -13.89
C VAL A 661 -8.47 12.63 -15.38
N GLY A 662 -8.78 13.86 -15.82
CA GLY A 662 -9.32 14.12 -17.16
C GLY A 662 -8.38 13.83 -18.33
N PHE A 663 -7.06 13.76 -18.10
CA PHE A 663 -6.11 13.50 -19.18
C PHE A 663 -6.05 12.02 -19.63
N ARG A 664 -6.68 11.08 -18.92
CA ARG A 664 -6.75 9.68 -19.38
C ARG A 664 -7.60 9.59 -20.66
N ARG A 665 -7.27 8.68 -21.57
CA ARG A 665 -8.08 8.49 -22.79
C ARG A 665 -8.20 7.04 -23.24
N LEU A 666 -9.21 6.78 -24.07
CA LEU A 666 -9.31 5.58 -24.89
C LEU A 666 -9.18 5.91 -26.39
N ILE A 667 -8.71 4.93 -27.14
CA ILE A 667 -8.59 4.96 -28.60
C ILE A 667 -9.35 3.75 -29.14
N LEU A 668 -10.36 3.98 -29.99
CA LEU A 668 -10.98 2.89 -30.75
C LEU A 668 -10.21 2.69 -32.05
N GLU A 669 -9.39 1.64 -32.09
CA GLU A 669 -8.66 1.21 -33.28
C GLU A 669 -9.51 0.23 -34.09
N LEU A 670 -9.67 0.50 -35.39
CA LEU A 670 -10.22 -0.45 -36.35
C LEU A 670 -9.16 -0.73 -37.42
N LEU A 671 -8.81 -2.01 -37.59
CA LEU A 671 -7.92 -2.48 -38.64
C LEU A 671 -8.65 -3.42 -39.59
N VAL A 672 -8.47 -3.22 -40.89
CA VAL A 672 -8.79 -4.20 -41.94
C VAL A 672 -7.49 -4.79 -42.45
N LEU A 673 -7.32 -6.09 -42.25
CA LEU A 673 -6.15 -6.86 -42.63
C LEU A 673 -6.46 -7.74 -43.83
N ASP A 674 -5.52 -7.87 -44.76
CA ASP A 674 -5.60 -8.84 -45.86
C ASP A 674 -5.20 -10.26 -45.41
N ALA A 675 -5.29 -11.24 -46.32
CA ALA A 675 -4.94 -12.64 -46.05
C ALA A 675 -3.48 -12.86 -45.62
N ASN A 676 -2.59 -11.90 -45.88
CA ASN A 676 -1.18 -11.95 -45.51
C ASN A 676 -0.90 -11.23 -44.18
N GLY A 677 -1.93 -10.63 -43.56
CA GLY A 677 -1.82 -9.84 -42.34
C GLY A 677 -1.40 -8.38 -42.57
N ASN A 678 -1.42 -7.87 -43.82
CA ASN A 678 -1.12 -6.47 -44.10
C ASN A 678 -2.34 -5.59 -43.78
N VAL A 679 -2.11 -4.44 -43.14
CA VAL A 679 -3.15 -3.42 -42.94
C VAL A 679 -3.47 -2.75 -44.28
N VAL A 680 -4.68 -2.97 -44.78
CA VAL A 680 -5.17 -2.35 -46.03
C VAL A 680 -6.05 -1.12 -45.79
N TRP A 681 -6.57 -0.98 -44.57
CA TRP A 681 -7.24 0.22 -44.07
C TRP A 681 -7.16 0.22 -42.55
N GLY A 682 -6.91 1.36 -41.90
CA GLY A 682 -7.02 1.44 -40.45
C GLY A 682 -7.19 2.85 -39.90
N SER A 683 -7.95 2.96 -38.81
CA SER A 683 -8.15 4.18 -38.00
C SER A 683 -7.78 3.88 -36.55
N GLY A 684 -7.30 4.89 -35.81
CA GLY A 684 -6.89 4.76 -34.41
C GLY A 684 -5.51 4.11 -34.21
N ARG A 685 -4.70 4.05 -35.28
CA ARG A 685 -3.35 3.51 -35.23
C ARG A 685 -2.44 4.43 -34.42
N THR A 686 -1.44 3.84 -33.77
CA THR A 686 -0.41 4.58 -33.04
C THR A 686 0.98 4.20 -33.51
N ASN A 687 1.95 5.11 -33.36
CA ASN A 687 3.37 4.75 -33.48
C ASN A 687 3.89 4.08 -32.19
N GLN A 688 5.20 3.80 -32.14
CA GLN A 688 5.85 3.16 -31.00
C GLN A 688 5.84 3.99 -29.70
N LEU A 689 5.51 5.28 -29.76
CA LEU A 689 5.39 6.17 -28.60
C LEU A 689 3.92 6.37 -28.18
N GLY A 690 2.98 5.64 -28.78
CA GLY A 690 1.55 5.78 -28.50
C GLY A 690 0.90 7.03 -29.08
N ILE A 691 1.61 7.77 -29.94
CA ILE A 691 1.09 8.93 -30.67
C ILE A 691 0.14 8.42 -31.74
N VAL A 692 -1.06 8.99 -31.82
CA VAL A 692 -2.05 8.64 -32.85
C VAL A 692 -1.60 9.16 -34.21
N VAL A 693 -1.66 8.30 -35.24
CA VAL A 693 -1.12 8.57 -36.58
C VAL A 693 -2.12 8.34 -37.71
N ASP A 694 -1.89 9.02 -38.83
CA ASP A 694 -2.62 8.86 -40.09
C ASP A 694 -2.21 7.58 -40.86
N GLN A 695 -2.72 7.42 -42.09
CA GLN A 695 -2.41 6.31 -42.99
C GLN A 695 -0.90 6.19 -43.34
N ASN A 696 -0.16 7.30 -43.29
CA ASN A 696 1.26 7.38 -43.64
C ASN A 696 2.18 7.28 -42.40
N GLY A 697 1.62 7.11 -41.21
CA GLY A 697 2.37 7.09 -39.96
C GLY A 697 2.76 8.48 -39.43
N GLN A 698 2.17 9.56 -39.97
CA GLN A 698 2.37 10.92 -39.46
C GLN A 698 1.43 11.19 -38.29
N ALA A 699 1.92 11.90 -37.27
CA ALA A 699 1.09 12.29 -36.13
C ALA A 699 -0.11 13.14 -36.57
N LEU A 700 -1.29 12.86 -36.04
CA LEU A 700 -2.47 13.67 -36.33
C LEU A 700 -2.33 15.08 -35.75
N PRO A 701 -2.84 16.13 -36.43
CA PRO A 701 -2.84 17.49 -35.88
C PRO A 701 -3.54 17.59 -34.52
N SER A 702 -4.56 16.76 -34.29
CA SER A 702 -5.33 16.65 -33.06
C SER A 702 -4.53 16.11 -31.87
N GLU A 703 -3.47 15.33 -32.11
CA GLU A 703 -2.70 14.69 -31.03
C GLU A 703 -2.02 15.70 -30.10
N PHE A 704 -1.52 16.80 -30.66
CA PHE A 704 -0.87 17.89 -29.92
C PHE A 704 -1.56 19.24 -30.12
N HIS A 705 -2.84 19.21 -30.47
CA HIS A 705 -3.68 20.39 -30.69
C HIS A 705 -3.08 21.45 -31.63
N GLN A 706 -2.44 21.00 -32.71
CA GLN A 706 -1.84 21.90 -33.69
C GLN A 706 -2.93 22.80 -34.30
N ASN A 707 -2.74 24.12 -34.24
CA ASN A 707 -3.71 25.12 -34.67
C ASN A 707 -5.10 24.96 -34.01
N GLY A 708 -5.16 24.45 -32.77
CA GLY A 708 -6.41 24.23 -32.04
C GLY A 708 -7.20 22.99 -32.49
N SER A 709 -6.57 22.07 -33.23
CA SER A 709 -7.24 20.85 -33.72
C SER A 709 -7.57 19.87 -32.58
N SER A 710 -8.69 19.14 -32.72
CA SER A 710 -9.08 18.04 -31.83
C SER A 710 -9.98 17.06 -32.59
N GLU A 711 -9.98 15.79 -32.21
CA GLU A 711 -10.95 14.83 -32.74
C GLU A 711 -12.34 15.10 -32.12
N PRO A 712 -13.41 15.26 -32.92
CA PRO A 712 -14.77 15.31 -32.39
C PRO A 712 -15.20 13.95 -31.82
N HIS A 713 -16.39 13.89 -31.22
CA HIS A 713 -17.09 12.61 -31.06
C HIS A 713 -17.71 12.25 -32.41
N TYR A 714 -17.27 11.13 -32.99
CA TYR A 714 -17.76 10.61 -34.25
C TYR A 714 -18.97 9.71 -34.02
N GLN A 715 -19.89 9.69 -34.98
CA GLN A 715 -20.86 8.61 -35.19
C GLN A 715 -20.49 7.77 -36.42
N GLN A 716 -19.70 8.37 -37.32
CA GLN A 716 -19.23 7.75 -38.53
C GLN A 716 -17.77 8.14 -38.80
N VAL A 717 -16.95 7.16 -39.14
CA VAL A 717 -15.53 7.31 -39.50
C VAL A 717 -15.36 6.86 -40.95
N THR A 718 -14.95 7.78 -41.82
CA THR A 718 -14.85 7.55 -43.27
C THR A 718 -13.42 7.63 -43.80
N ALA A 719 -12.49 8.13 -42.99
CA ALA A 719 -11.09 8.30 -43.35
C ALA A 719 -10.17 7.75 -42.25
N GLN A 720 -8.98 7.29 -42.66
CA GLN A 720 -7.99 6.68 -41.76
C GLN A 720 -7.40 7.67 -40.73
N ASN A 721 -7.51 8.96 -41.00
CA ASN A 721 -7.07 10.05 -40.12
C ASN A 721 -8.19 10.63 -39.23
N GLN A 722 -9.38 10.04 -39.24
CA GLN A 722 -10.47 10.33 -38.30
C GLN A 722 -10.44 9.24 -37.23
N VAL A 723 -10.36 9.61 -35.96
CA VAL A 723 -10.18 8.65 -34.86
C VAL A 723 -11.15 8.92 -33.73
N GLN A 724 -11.93 7.90 -33.36
CA GLN A 724 -12.75 7.98 -32.15
C GLN A 724 -11.87 7.89 -30.90
N LEU A 725 -11.65 9.05 -30.29
CA LEU A 725 -10.98 9.21 -29.01
C LEU A 725 -12.03 9.49 -27.93
N TYR A 726 -12.07 8.65 -26.89
CA TYR A 726 -12.88 8.86 -25.69
C TYR A 726 -12.03 9.54 -24.63
N GLU A 727 -12.26 10.82 -24.41
CA GLU A 727 -11.39 11.70 -23.62
C GLU A 727 -12.13 12.92 -23.12
N GLU A 728 -11.53 13.58 -22.14
CA GLU A 728 -11.88 14.92 -21.72
C GLU A 728 -10.86 15.92 -22.27
N LEU A 729 -11.33 17.02 -22.85
CA LEU A 729 -10.53 18.13 -23.34
C LEU A 729 -11.02 19.44 -22.72
N THR A 730 -10.10 20.14 -22.06
CA THR A 730 -10.36 21.45 -21.47
C THR A 730 -9.40 22.49 -22.01
N GLN A 731 -9.84 23.75 -22.00
CA GLN A 731 -9.03 24.91 -22.33
C GLN A 731 -8.85 25.85 -21.13
N ASP A 732 -7.71 26.53 -21.08
CA ASP A 732 -7.42 27.60 -20.14
C ASP A 732 -8.14 28.91 -20.50
N SER A 733 -7.93 29.96 -19.70
CA SER A 733 -8.53 31.28 -19.92
C SER A 733 -8.08 31.98 -21.21
N GLU A 734 -7.00 31.50 -21.84
CA GLU A 734 -6.48 32.03 -23.11
C GLU A 734 -6.94 31.18 -24.32
N GLY A 735 -7.71 30.11 -24.08
CA GLY A 735 -8.21 29.20 -25.12
C GLY A 735 -7.21 28.13 -25.54
N HIS A 736 -6.10 27.94 -24.81
CA HIS A 736 -5.17 26.85 -25.08
C HIS A 736 -5.66 25.56 -24.42
N PHE A 737 -5.57 24.44 -25.14
CA PHE A 737 -5.82 23.13 -24.53
C PHE A 737 -4.82 22.88 -23.40
N ALA A 738 -5.32 22.41 -22.26
CA ALA A 738 -4.52 22.24 -21.06
C ALA A 738 -4.81 20.89 -20.39
N THR A 739 -3.76 20.21 -19.92
CA THR A 739 -3.88 19.09 -18.96
C THR A 739 -3.74 19.54 -17.50
N SER A 740 -4.01 20.81 -17.22
CA SER A 740 -4.00 21.36 -15.87
C SER A 740 -5.33 21.08 -15.15
N PHE A 741 -5.24 20.81 -13.85
CA PHE A 741 -6.40 20.65 -12.97
C PHE A 741 -6.95 21.99 -12.47
N LEU A 742 -6.10 23.01 -12.40
CA LEU A 742 -6.47 24.36 -11.98
C LEU A 742 -6.85 25.25 -13.18
N GLY A 743 -6.31 24.99 -14.36
CA GLY A 743 -6.51 25.77 -15.59
C GLY A 743 -7.70 25.36 -16.47
N ARG A 744 -8.73 24.72 -15.91
CA ARG A 744 -9.83 24.09 -16.68
C ARG A 744 -11.05 25.01 -16.88
N VAL A 745 -10.87 26.10 -17.61
CA VAL A 745 -11.90 27.15 -17.75
C VAL A 745 -13.05 26.71 -18.66
N VAL A 746 -12.75 26.16 -19.83
CA VAL A 746 -13.76 25.73 -20.82
C VAL A 746 -13.69 24.23 -21.03
N ASP A 747 -14.84 23.56 -20.85
CA ASP A 747 -15.00 22.14 -21.12
C ASP A 747 -15.40 21.97 -22.60
N VAL A 748 -14.44 21.61 -23.45
CA VAL A 748 -14.61 21.55 -24.92
C VAL A 748 -15.28 20.23 -25.34
N LYS A 749 -14.85 19.13 -24.74
CA LYS A 749 -15.30 17.77 -25.05
C LYS A 749 -15.16 16.92 -23.81
N ASP A 750 -16.17 16.11 -23.55
CA ASP A 750 -16.05 14.98 -22.63
C ASP A 750 -17.00 13.89 -23.13
N ASN A 751 -16.42 12.96 -23.86
CA ASN A 751 -17.14 11.82 -24.43
C ASN A 751 -16.67 10.51 -23.80
N ARG A 752 -16.09 10.52 -22.60
CA ARG A 752 -15.69 9.28 -21.92
C ARG A 752 -16.92 8.37 -21.72
N LEU A 753 -16.78 7.07 -21.99
CA LEU A 753 -17.92 6.14 -22.05
C LEU A 753 -18.73 6.19 -20.76
N LEU A 754 -20.03 6.47 -20.86
CA LEU A 754 -20.92 6.59 -19.70
C LEU A 754 -21.27 5.22 -19.12
N PRO A 755 -21.58 5.10 -17.81
CA PRO A 755 -22.02 3.83 -17.24
C PRO A 755 -23.46 3.51 -17.63
N VAL A 756 -23.81 2.23 -17.58
CA VAL A 756 -25.21 1.79 -17.72
C VAL A 756 -26.09 2.42 -16.62
N GLY A 757 -27.31 2.80 -16.98
CA GLY A 757 -28.27 3.49 -16.11
C GLY A 757 -28.02 4.98 -15.94
N TRP A 758 -26.98 5.54 -16.58
CA TRP A 758 -26.74 6.98 -16.58
C TRP A 758 -27.92 7.75 -17.18
N SER A 759 -28.20 8.92 -16.61
CA SER A 759 -29.20 9.84 -17.15
C SER A 759 -28.79 11.29 -16.92
N LEU A 760 -29.31 12.19 -17.76
CA LEU A 760 -28.98 13.62 -17.71
C LEU A 760 -29.43 14.29 -16.41
N GLN A 761 -30.53 13.84 -15.82
CA GLN A 761 -31.04 14.40 -14.55
C GLN A 761 -30.45 13.71 -13.32
N GLY A 762 -29.87 12.51 -13.49
CA GLY A 762 -29.44 11.66 -12.40
C GLY A 762 -30.58 11.00 -11.63
N PRO A 763 -30.26 10.21 -10.58
CA PRO A 763 -31.26 9.59 -9.73
C PRO A 763 -32.07 10.62 -8.93
N ALA A 764 -33.17 10.17 -8.29
CA ALA A 764 -33.97 11.05 -7.43
C ALA A 764 -33.13 11.66 -6.30
N GLY A 765 -33.22 12.98 -6.12
CA GLY A 765 -32.44 13.71 -5.12
C GLY A 765 -31.01 14.06 -5.55
N PHE A 766 -30.60 13.71 -6.77
CA PHE A 766 -29.30 14.10 -7.32
C PHE A 766 -29.28 15.62 -7.57
N LYS A 767 -28.30 16.32 -6.98
CA LYS A 767 -28.21 17.77 -7.09
C LYS A 767 -27.90 18.16 -8.55
N PRO A 768 -28.45 19.27 -9.08
CA PRO A 768 -28.19 19.70 -10.45
C PRO A 768 -26.69 19.86 -10.79
N GLU A 769 -25.89 20.31 -9.82
CA GLU A 769 -24.42 20.40 -9.97
C GLU A 769 -23.74 19.03 -10.11
N PHE A 770 -24.27 17.98 -9.48
CA PHE A 770 -23.75 16.62 -9.63
C PHE A 770 -24.16 16.04 -10.99
N ALA A 771 -25.41 16.29 -11.40
CA ALA A 771 -25.88 15.91 -12.74
C ALA A 771 -24.98 16.52 -13.82
N ALA A 772 -24.72 17.83 -13.72
CA ALA A 772 -23.82 18.55 -14.61
C ALA A 772 -22.39 17.97 -14.61
N ALA A 773 -21.83 17.66 -13.43
CA ALA A 773 -20.50 17.06 -13.31
C ALA A 773 -20.38 15.68 -13.97
N THR A 774 -21.49 14.97 -14.15
CA THR A 774 -21.54 13.65 -14.80
C THR A 774 -22.01 13.71 -16.25
N ALA A 775 -22.35 14.88 -16.79
CA ALA A 775 -22.88 15.03 -18.13
C ALA A 775 -21.76 15.00 -19.19
N PRO A 776 -21.97 14.38 -20.36
CA PRO A 776 -21.03 14.48 -21.46
C PRO A 776 -21.02 15.90 -22.04
N HIS A 777 -19.91 16.29 -22.67
CA HIS A 777 -19.72 17.60 -23.29
C HIS A 777 -19.40 17.46 -24.79
N GLY A 778 -19.75 18.50 -25.55
CA GLY A 778 -19.57 18.53 -27.01
C GLY A 778 -20.58 17.62 -27.74
N ASN A 779 -20.17 17.10 -28.89
CA ASN A 779 -21.07 16.37 -29.80
C ASN A 779 -21.70 15.11 -29.19
N ALA A 780 -21.05 14.49 -28.20
CA ALA A 780 -21.55 13.28 -27.54
C ALA A 780 -22.91 13.51 -26.83
N LEU A 781 -23.19 14.74 -26.38
CA LEU A 781 -24.48 15.07 -25.76
C LEU A 781 -25.65 15.00 -26.75
N SER A 782 -25.37 15.16 -28.04
CA SER A 782 -26.37 15.09 -29.11
C SER A 782 -26.47 13.71 -29.74
N ASP A 783 -25.65 12.75 -29.30
CA ASP A 783 -25.75 11.37 -29.76
C ASP A 783 -26.81 10.61 -28.94
N PRO A 784 -27.92 10.18 -29.57
CA PRO A 784 -28.95 9.41 -28.87
C PRO A 784 -28.48 8.04 -28.39
N ASP A 785 -27.57 7.36 -29.10
CA ASP A 785 -27.03 6.03 -28.70
C ASP A 785 -26.09 6.19 -27.50
N PHE A 786 -25.36 7.30 -27.42
CA PHE A 786 -24.44 7.57 -26.30
C PHE A 786 -25.17 7.94 -25.00
N THR A 787 -26.34 8.59 -25.10
CA THR A 787 -27.06 9.19 -23.96
C THR A 787 -28.32 8.42 -23.54
N ASP A 788 -28.60 7.26 -24.14
CA ASP A 788 -29.80 6.44 -23.88
C ASP A 788 -29.77 5.64 -22.56
N GLY A 789 -28.65 5.69 -21.82
CA GLY A 789 -28.46 4.96 -20.57
C GLY A 789 -28.05 3.50 -20.73
N THR A 790 -27.76 3.03 -21.96
CA THR A 790 -27.22 1.67 -22.18
C THR A 790 -25.75 1.53 -21.77
N GLY A 791 -25.05 2.66 -21.60
CA GLY A 791 -23.62 2.71 -21.31
C GLY A 791 -22.78 2.27 -22.50
N SER A 792 -23.23 2.54 -23.73
CA SER A 792 -22.54 2.14 -24.95
C SER A 792 -22.42 3.27 -25.98
N ASP A 793 -21.52 3.08 -26.94
CA ASP A 793 -21.34 3.95 -28.10
C ASP A 793 -21.15 3.08 -29.36
N THR A 794 -21.84 3.39 -30.45
CA THR A 794 -21.78 2.64 -31.71
C THR A 794 -21.26 3.50 -32.85
N ILE A 795 -20.06 3.18 -33.33
CA ILE A 795 -19.41 3.89 -34.44
C ILE A 795 -19.55 3.10 -35.75
N GLU A 796 -19.99 3.77 -36.81
CA GLU A 796 -19.95 3.19 -38.17
C GLU A 796 -18.65 3.57 -38.89
N TYR A 797 -17.88 2.56 -39.28
CA TYR A 797 -16.68 2.74 -40.10
C TYR A 797 -16.98 2.43 -41.56
N LEU A 798 -16.75 3.40 -42.45
CA LEU A 798 -16.87 3.25 -43.90
C LEU A 798 -15.46 3.22 -44.52
N ALA A 799 -14.87 2.03 -44.56
CA ALA A 799 -13.52 1.81 -45.04
C ALA A 799 -13.48 1.65 -46.57
N GLN A 800 -12.84 2.60 -47.26
CA GLN A 800 -12.57 2.47 -48.69
C GLN A 800 -11.31 1.62 -48.92
N LEU A 801 -11.49 0.39 -49.40
CA LEU A 801 -10.41 -0.56 -49.61
C LEU A 801 -9.70 -0.34 -50.96
N PRO A 802 -8.38 -0.58 -51.03
CA PRO A 802 -7.66 -0.67 -52.31
C PRO A 802 -8.23 -1.78 -53.22
N ALA A 803 -8.00 -1.66 -54.52
CA ALA A 803 -8.35 -2.73 -55.46
C ALA A 803 -7.37 -3.92 -55.32
N GLY A 804 -7.86 -5.14 -55.53
CA GLY A 804 -7.02 -6.35 -55.57
C GLY A 804 -6.49 -6.84 -54.22
N VAL A 805 -7.11 -6.42 -53.10
CA VAL A 805 -6.74 -6.88 -51.76
C VAL A 805 -6.92 -8.41 -51.62
N ALA A 806 -5.93 -9.07 -51.03
CA ALA A 806 -5.94 -10.52 -50.78
C ALA A 806 -7.00 -10.93 -49.76
N ARG A 807 -7.69 -12.06 -50.02
CA ARG A 807 -8.81 -12.59 -49.23
C ARG A 807 -8.45 -13.88 -48.47
N PRO A 808 -9.10 -14.17 -47.33
CA PRO A 808 -10.15 -13.39 -46.67
C PRO A 808 -9.61 -12.12 -45.98
N LEU A 809 -10.49 -11.14 -45.75
CA LEU A 809 -10.18 -9.99 -44.89
C LEU A 809 -10.45 -10.33 -43.43
N GLN A 810 -9.64 -9.78 -42.54
CA GLN A 810 -9.88 -9.81 -41.10
C GLN A 810 -10.10 -8.37 -40.61
N VAL A 811 -11.26 -8.12 -40.00
CA VAL A 811 -11.61 -6.82 -39.41
C VAL A 811 -11.49 -6.95 -37.90
N ARG A 812 -10.58 -6.19 -37.32
CA ARG A 812 -10.33 -6.17 -35.87
C ARG A 812 -10.64 -4.80 -35.30
N ALA A 813 -11.48 -4.78 -34.27
CA ALA A 813 -11.75 -3.60 -33.46
C ALA A 813 -11.13 -3.78 -32.07
N THR A 814 -10.43 -2.78 -31.57
CA THR A 814 -9.81 -2.83 -30.24
C THR A 814 -9.89 -1.45 -29.58
N VAL A 815 -10.40 -1.43 -28.34
CA VAL A 815 -10.32 -0.25 -27.48
C VAL A 815 -9.01 -0.33 -26.70
N TYR A 816 -8.16 0.67 -26.87
CA TYR A 816 -6.93 0.84 -26.10
C TYR A 816 -7.06 1.97 -25.10
N TYR A 817 -6.32 1.88 -24.00
CA TYR A 817 -6.21 2.86 -22.95
C TYR A 817 -4.81 3.45 -22.87
N GLN A 818 -4.76 4.75 -22.59
CA GLN A 818 -3.54 5.44 -22.23
C GLN A 818 -3.71 6.14 -20.90
N ALA A 819 -2.91 5.70 -19.94
CA ALA A 819 -2.87 6.33 -18.64
C ALA A 819 -2.27 7.74 -18.78
N ILE A 820 -1.09 7.85 -19.37
CA ILE A 820 -0.36 9.11 -19.53
C ILE A 820 -0.16 9.36 -21.02
N PRO A 821 -1.14 9.95 -21.73
CA PRO A 821 -1.03 10.13 -23.17
C PRO A 821 0.17 11.00 -23.60
N PRO A 822 0.66 10.86 -24.83
CA PRO A 822 1.81 11.63 -25.32
C PRO A 822 1.70 13.15 -25.14
N ARG A 823 0.49 13.72 -25.28
CA ARG A 823 0.24 15.15 -25.04
C ARG A 823 0.43 15.56 -23.59
N TYR A 824 -0.01 14.73 -22.64
CA TYR A 824 0.15 14.98 -21.21
C TYR A 824 1.63 15.04 -20.85
N LEU A 825 2.41 14.09 -21.37
CA LEU A 825 3.86 14.06 -21.15
C LEU A 825 4.55 15.27 -21.77
N LYS A 826 4.15 15.69 -22.97
CA LYS A 826 4.64 16.92 -23.60
C LYS A 826 4.42 18.12 -22.68
N ASP A 827 3.21 18.27 -22.15
CA ASP A 827 2.86 19.36 -21.23
C ASP A 827 3.74 19.31 -19.98
N ARG A 828 3.90 18.15 -19.33
CA ARG A 828 4.76 18.01 -18.15
C ARG A 828 6.21 18.44 -18.43
N PHE A 829 6.77 18.01 -19.55
CA PHE A 829 8.17 18.29 -19.88
C PHE A 829 8.41 19.72 -20.39
N THR A 830 7.37 20.44 -20.81
CA THR A 830 7.50 21.81 -21.35
C THR A 830 7.09 22.90 -20.37
N GLN A 831 6.17 22.60 -19.45
CA GLN A 831 5.58 23.59 -18.54
C GLN A 831 6.34 23.72 -17.21
N ALA A 832 7.14 22.72 -16.83
CA ALA A 832 7.94 22.72 -15.61
C ALA A 832 9.35 22.15 -15.86
N GLN A 833 10.29 22.44 -14.96
CA GLN A 833 11.69 22.00 -15.07
C GLN A 833 12.30 21.52 -13.74
N GLY A 834 11.48 21.33 -12.72
CA GLY A 834 11.95 20.95 -11.40
C GLY A 834 12.31 19.47 -11.29
N PRO A 835 12.74 19.03 -10.09
CA PRO A 835 13.20 17.67 -9.86
C PRO A 835 12.15 16.60 -10.19
N ALA A 836 10.86 16.88 -9.95
CA ALA A 836 9.81 15.91 -10.20
C ALA A 836 9.59 15.67 -11.69
N THR A 837 9.57 16.75 -12.49
CA THR A 837 9.45 16.65 -13.95
C THR A 837 10.66 15.96 -14.57
N ARG A 838 11.88 16.28 -14.11
CA ARG A 838 13.12 15.62 -14.60
C ARG A 838 13.11 14.13 -14.31
N ARG A 839 12.66 13.73 -13.11
CA ARG A 839 12.50 12.32 -12.75
C ARG A 839 11.47 11.63 -13.65
N LEU A 840 10.29 12.21 -13.88
CA LEU A 840 9.31 11.58 -14.79
C LEU A 840 9.86 11.45 -16.22
N HIS A 841 10.56 12.46 -16.73
CA HIS A 841 11.20 12.39 -18.06
C HIS A 841 12.25 11.27 -18.14
N PHE A 842 13.11 11.15 -17.12
CA PHE A 842 14.07 10.05 -17.02
C PHE A 842 13.35 8.69 -17.01
N LEU A 843 12.39 8.49 -16.10
CA LEU A 843 11.69 7.22 -15.97
C LEU A 843 10.99 6.82 -17.27
N THR A 844 10.34 7.77 -17.94
CA THR A 844 9.61 7.50 -19.19
C THR A 844 10.51 7.29 -20.40
N SER A 845 11.70 7.91 -20.44
CA SER A 845 12.70 7.67 -21.49
C SER A 845 13.45 6.35 -21.34
N HIS A 846 13.52 5.80 -20.12
CA HIS A 846 14.18 4.54 -19.80
C HIS A 846 13.19 3.38 -19.57
N LEU A 847 11.88 3.62 -19.64
CA LEU A 847 10.86 2.60 -19.43
C LEU A 847 10.86 1.63 -20.62
N ASP A 848 11.35 0.41 -20.41
CA ASP A 848 11.31 -0.63 -21.44
C ASP A 848 9.90 -1.22 -21.51
N ASP A 849 9.15 -0.83 -22.55
CA ASP A 849 7.79 -1.29 -22.76
C ASP A 849 7.70 -2.62 -23.54
N ARG A 850 8.83 -3.17 -24.03
CA ARG A 850 8.86 -4.37 -24.90
C ARG A 850 8.31 -5.62 -24.22
N MET A 851 8.46 -5.70 -22.90
CA MET A 851 8.05 -6.82 -22.05
C MET A 851 6.87 -6.49 -21.14
N THR A 852 6.19 -5.36 -21.36
CA THR A 852 5.06 -4.89 -20.55
C THR A 852 3.71 -5.24 -21.18
N HIS A 853 2.64 -5.06 -20.42
CA HIS A 853 1.27 -5.23 -20.94
C HIS A 853 0.79 -4.05 -21.82
N PHE A 854 1.55 -2.95 -21.93
CA PHE A 854 1.15 -1.74 -22.68
C PHE A 854 2.06 -1.42 -23.88
N LYS A 855 2.47 -2.43 -24.65
CA LYS A 855 3.37 -2.25 -25.81
C LYS A 855 2.95 -1.10 -26.73
N ASN A 856 3.92 -0.31 -27.20
CA ASN A 856 3.70 0.92 -27.98
C ASN A 856 2.85 1.95 -27.22
N TRP A 857 3.04 2.03 -25.90
CA TRP A 857 2.36 2.97 -25.02
C TRP A 857 0.83 2.90 -25.06
N LYS A 858 0.25 1.71 -25.20
CA LYS A 858 -1.20 1.50 -25.18
C LYS A 858 -1.59 0.16 -24.57
N LEU A 859 -2.55 0.18 -23.65
CA LEU A 859 -3.04 -1.01 -22.93
C LEU A 859 -4.40 -1.45 -23.52
N PRO A 860 -4.58 -2.68 -24.03
CA PRO A 860 -5.88 -3.11 -24.54
C PRO A 860 -6.91 -3.23 -23.41
N MET A 861 -8.14 -2.77 -23.67
CA MET A 861 -9.29 -2.79 -22.74
C MET A 861 -10.50 -3.59 -23.23
N GLY A 862 -10.47 -4.03 -24.48
CA GLY A 862 -11.52 -4.83 -25.11
C GLY A 862 -11.28 -4.95 -26.60
N GLN A 863 -11.71 -6.06 -27.21
CA GLN A 863 -11.53 -6.30 -28.64
C GLN A 863 -12.58 -7.25 -29.20
N ASP A 864 -12.86 -7.14 -30.49
CA ASP A 864 -13.59 -8.11 -31.30
C ASP A 864 -12.96 -8.24 -32.68
N GLU A 865 -13.17 -9.39 -33.32
CA GLU A 865 -12.61 -9.67 -34.64
C GLU A 865 -13.59 -10.50 -35.48
N ARG A 866 -13.75 -10.12 -36.74
CA ARG A 866 -14.58 -10.84 -37.71
C ARG A 866 -13.86 -11.03 -39.04
N SER A 867 -14.08 -12.18 -39.65
CA SER A 867 -13.59 -12.45 -41.01
C SER A 867 -14.65 -12.09 -42.04
N LEU A 868 -14.22 -11.47 -43.13
CA LEU A 868 -15.02 -11.27 -44.34
C LEU A 868 -14.38 -12.07 -45.48
N PRO A 869 -15.07 -13.09 -46.02
CA PRO A 869 -14.52 -13.97 -47.03
C PRO A 869 -14.07 -13.26 -48.32
#